data_AF-A0A815TD26-F1
#
_entry.id   AF-A0A815TD26-F1
#
_cell.length_a   1.000
_cell.length_b   1.000
_cell.length_c   1.000
_cell.angle_alpha   90.00
_cell.angle_beta   90.00
_cell.angle_gamma   90.00
#
_symmetry.space_group_name_H-M   'P 1'
#
loop_
_entity.id
_entity.type
_entity.pdbx_description
1 polymer ?
#
loop_
_entity_poly.entity_id
_entity_poly.type
_entity_poly.pdbx_seq_one_letter_code
_entity_poly.pdbx_strand_id
1 'polypeptide(L)'
;MSEKSTSFNSSEKHVQVIARPRPVSDNEKSQNLSSCLNINEARREIVVNCKTSATRFFNYDHVFGFQTRQQDVYKTVVAPIVDEVLKGYSSTIFAYGQTGSGKTHTMLGKFPIDKLSKDAVSAYMAILESEAGIMPRAIHHIFQGLQRQYIDYTVKITYLELYNEELTDLLADSTSEQPEKIKIYEDKDKTNTIVGAIEAACESPFDAFKVLIKGSQRRQTAETLMNASSSRSHSIFTMTVTMKDSQGDMRLGKLHLVDLAGSENISRSGATDKRAREAGTINQSLLTLGRVITALISNEKHICYRDSKLTRILQDSLCGKTITSIIITLSPANEAETLSTLEYGHRARSLKIRPEINQLSSKDVAREYVDEIRRLRQELDAKREVDGIPYSQYTALKNQMMLVQTLSDDNQSKLESNEQQIEQYRNEIEALRRQMLAQQQEFRSETNERKEILALNRHRYDELVQMTNKALTFREHAVNTMQQLRSTRSTAASLIDQYITDCRAVGDCVQMNIQRMTEDIRSMLSNYSCSIGQVMTISNNIRQQMYVLNEKVRAVLSLAFQNFHTIFEELNQIYSQFQTELDCELKVLINMLAAELKRDERHNQRKLVNIEEETLIKMRACFQDMLVSFNPTTQSLWLDLHSFFTQRISQMLTNEFRTLIQISDKSTNDDDQQLLDLPDIRNKWLVEQEKLITTTQNELEQMIIGLIQSFNDLSDTSDQDDVGVRSTTLFQRIHHMCIQHGQEIRQLLETKLQNVFSQVRDEFDQQCGHLITNIEHDINQMNSILQDINT
;
A
#
# COMPACT_ATOMS: atom_id res chain seq x y z
N MET A 1 -41.05 81.60 -3.75
CA MET A 1 -39.75 81.04 -3.31
C MET A 1 -39.46 79.84 -4.19
N SER A 2 -38.52 79.98 -5.11
CA SER A 2 -38.10 78.95 -6.05
C SER A 2 -37.26 77.91 -5.33
N GLU A 3 -37.74 76.67 -5.24
CA GLU A 3 -36.91 75.54 -4.82
C GLU A 3 -35.85 75.29 -5.90
N LYS A 4 -34.61 75.62 -5.57
CA LYS A 4 -33.44 75.30 -6.37
C LYS A 4 -33.34 73.78 -6.48
N SER A 5 -33.36 73.29 -7.72
CA SER A 5 -32.90 71.96 -8.11
C SER A 5 -31.55 71.67 -7.43
N THR A 6 -31.53 70.71 -6.52
CA THR A 6 -30.32 70.20 -5.90
C THR A 6 -29.47 69.53 -6.98
N SER A 7 -28.47 70.26 -7.50
CA SER A 7 -27.41 69.69 -8.32
C SER A 7 -26.67 68.64 -7.49
N PHE A 8 -26.78 67.37 -7.87
CA PHE A 8 -25.92 66.32 -7.35
C PHE A 8 -24.46 66.73 -7.62
N ASN A 9 -23.70 67.05 -6.58
CA ASN A 9 -22.28 67.35 -6.67
C ASN A 9 -21.54 66.09 -7.18
N SER A 10 -21.22 66.03 -8.47
CA SER A 10 -20.29 65.04 -9.01
C SER A 10 -18.89 65.35 -8.49
N SER A 11 -18.41 64.57 -7.52
CA SER A 11 -17.05 64.70 -6.99
C SER A 11 -16.02 64.43 -8.09
N GLU A 12 -15.03 65.31 -8.25
CA GLU A 12 -13.88 65.10 -9.13
C GLU A 12 -13.18 63.79 -8.76
N LYS A 13 -13.04 62.86 -9.73
CA LYS A 13 -12.36 61.57 -9.57
C LYS A 13 -11.09 61.56 -10.42
N HIS A 14 -10.22 60.59 -10.14
CA HIS A 14 -9.06 60.32 -10.99
C HIS A 14 -9.31 59.08 -11.85
N VAL A 15 -8.60 58.99 -12.97
CA VAL A 15 -8.55 57.75 -13.76
C VAL A 15 -7.93 56.65 -12.91
N GLN A 16 -8.63 55.53 -12.78
CA GLN A 16 -8.11 54.38 -12.05
C GLN A 16 -7.08 53.65 -12.89
N VAL A 17 -5.93 53.31 -12.31
CA VAL A 17 -4.90 52.53 -12.99
C VAL A 17 -4.63 51.25 -12.21
N ILE A 18 -4.68 50.13 -12.92
CA ILE A 18 -4.54 48.79 -12.39
C ILE A 18 -3.41 48.09 -13.10
N ALA A 19 -2.48 47.54 -12.34
CA ALA A 19 -1.39 46.75 -12.91
C ALA A 19 -1.67 45.26 -12.85
N ARG A 20 -1.54 44.61 -14.02
CA ARG A 20 -1.74 43.17 -14.20
C ARG A 20 -0.53 42.52 -14.89
N PRO A 21 0.49 42.12 -14.13
CA PRO A 21 1.56 41.26 -14.62
C PRO A 21 1.03 39.86 -14.96
N ARG A 22 1.48 39.28 -16.08
CA ARG A 22 1.21 37.88 -16.41
C ARG A 22 2.35 36.96 -15.94
N PRO A 23 2.12 35.64 -15.78
CA PRO A 23 3.20 34.68 -15.57
C PRO A 23 4.22 34.70 -16.72
N VAL A 24 5.43 34.23 -16.44
CA VAL A 24 6.45 33.99 -17.47
C VAL A 24 5.91 32.97 -18.48
N SER A 25 5.92 33.33 -19.76
CA SER A 25 5.45 32.47 -20.84
C SER A 25 6.43 31.34 -21.13
N ASP A 26 5.98 30.26 -21.75
CA ASP A 26 6.85 29.10 -22.01
C ASP A 26 7.99 29.42 -22.99
N ASN A 27 7.79 30.38 -23.90
CA ASN A 27 8.86 30.89 -24.76
C ASN A 27 9.90 31.72 -23.99
N GLU A 28 9.49 32.46 -22.96
CA GLU A 28 10.43 33.20 -22.10
C GLU A 28 11.18 32.25 -21.15
N LYS A 29 10.52 31.17 -20.68
CA LYS A 29 11.16 30.11 -19.88
C LYS A 29 12.21 29.36 -20.71
N SER A 30 11.91 29.00 -21.97
CA SER A 30 12.86 28.29 -22.83
C SER A 30 14.09 29.14 -23.18
N GLN A 31 13.94 30.47 -23.19
CA GLN A 31 15.03 31.42 -23.38
C GLN A 31 15.78 31.77 -22.07
N ASN A 32 15.46 31.12 -20.95
CA ASN A 32 16.03 31.38 -19.62
C ASN A 32 15.94 32.85 -19.17
N LEU A 33 14.86 33.54 -19.57
CA LEU A 33 14.63 34.93 -19.15
C LEU A 33 14.09 34.98 -17.72
N SER A 34 14.81 35.65 -16.82
CA SER A 34 14.40 35.89 -15.43
C SER A 34 13.36 37.03 -15.33
N SER A 35 12.43 36.94 -14.38
CA SER A 35 11.49 38.03 -14.09
C SER A 35 12.22 39.30 -13.65
N CYS A 36 11.97 40.43 -14.33
CA CYS A 36 12.41 41.76 -13.92
C CYS A 36 11.45 42.44 -12.91
N LEU A 37 10.33 41.79 -12.58
CA LEU A 37 9.30 42.34 -11.71
C LEU A 37 9.23 41.60 -10.37
N ASN A 38 9.11 42.38 -9.30
CA ASN A 38 8.71 41.93 -7.97
C ASN A 38 7.42 42.66 -7.57
N ILE A 39 6.41 41.90 -7.12
CA ILE A 39 5.05 42.39 -6.90
C ILE A 39 4.74 42.30 -5.41
N ASN A 40 4.25 43.41 -4.85
CA ASN A 40 3.69 43.43 -3.51
C ASN A 40 2.22 43.87 -3.57
N GLU A 41 1.30 42.91 -3.64
CA GLU A 41 -0.14 43.15 -3.76
C GLU A 41 -0.69 43.91 -2.54
N ALA A 42 -0.21 43.60 -1.33
CA ALA A 42 -0.67 44.25 -0.09
C ALA A 42 -0.31 45.74 -0.04
N ARG A 43 0.87 46.11 -0.56
CA ARG A 43 1.31 47.51 -0.69
C ARG A 43 0.88 48.17 -2.00
N ARG A 44 0.18 47.44 -2.89
CA ARG A 44 -0.18 47.88 -4.25
C ARG A 44 1.04 48.43 -5.00
N GLU A 45 2.14 47.71 -4.91
CA GLU A 45 3.46 48.15 -5.36
C GLU A 45 4.05 47.17 -6.38
N ILE A 46 4.64 47.72 -7.43
CA ILE A 46 5.46 46.99 -8.41
C ILE A 46 6.89 47.54 -8.33
N VAL A 47 7.83 46.61 -8.17
CA VAL A 47 9.26 46.89 -8.15
C VAL A 47 9.89 46.34 -9.41
N VAL A 48 10.55 47.19 -10.19
CA VAL A 48 11.26 46.82 -11.41
C VAL A 48 12.75 46.77 -11.13
N ASN A 49 13.34 45.58 -11.24
CA ASN A 49 14.77 45.37 -11.10
C ASN A 49 15.45 45.67 -12.43
N CYS A 50 15.97 46.90 -12.56
CA CYS A 50 16.65 47.34 -13.77
C CYS A 50 18.08 46.76 -13.85
N LYS A 51 18.46 46.16 -14.98
CA LYS A 51 19.81 45.59 -15.18
C LYS A 51 20.91 46.65 -15.24
N THR A 52 20.56 47.87 -15.67
CA THR A 52 21.51 48.95 -15.99
C THR A 52 21.27 50.24 -15.19
N SER A 53 20.28 50.25 -14.29
CA SER A 53 19.85 51.44 -13.54
C SER A 53 19.36 51.06 -12.15
N ALA A 54 19.14 52.07 -11.29
CA ALA A 54 18.57 51.83 -9.97
C ALA A 54 17.16 51.22 -10.08
N THR A 55 16.84 50.30 -9.14
CA THR A 55 15.51 49.70 -8.99
C THR A 55 14.44 50.79 -8.89
N ARG A 56 13.35 50.64 -9.64
CA ARG A 56 12.23 51.58 -9.68
C ARG A 56 11.01 51.01 -8.96
N PHE A 57 10.26 51.89 -8.30
CA PHE A 57 9.07 51.55 -7.52
C PHE A 57 7.87 52.29 -8.09
N PHE A 58 6.75 51.59 -8.28
CA PHE A 58 5.50 52.13 -8.79
C PHE A 58 4.32 51.69 -7.94
N ASN A 59 3.43 52.63 -7.60
CA ASN A 59 2.17 52.34 -6.91
C ASN A 59 0.97 52.67 -7.78
N TYR A 60 -0.03 51.78 -7.74
CA TYR A 60 -1.27 51.88 -8.50
C TYR A 60 -2.49 51.70 -7.61
N ASP A 61 -3.68 51.96 -8.15
CA ASP A 61 -4.92 51.83 -7.39
C ASP A 61 -5.21 50.36 -7.07
N HIS A 62 -4.77 49.45 -7.94
CA HIS A 62 -4.69 48.02 -7.67
C HIS A 62 -3.48 47.39 -8.39
N VAL A 63 -2.85 46.39 -7.74
CA VAL A 63 -1.78 45.58 -8.34
C VAL A 63 -2.12 44.12 -8.12
N PHE A 64 -2.17 43.37 -9.22
CA PHE A 64 -2.42 41.93 -9.19
C PHE A 64 -1.13 41.12 -9.17
N GLY A 65 -1.15 39.98 -8.49
CA GLY A 65 -0.09 38.99 -8.57
C GLY A 65 -0.05 38.25 -9.91
N PHE A 66 1.08 37.60 -10.20
CA PHE A 66 1.25 36.85 -11.45
C PHE A 66 0.19 35.77 -11.67
N GLN A 67 -0.35 35.19 -10.60
CA GLN A 67 -1.30 34.06 -10.66
C GLN A 67 -2.77 34.49 -10.54
N THR A 68 -3.07 35.80 -10.58
CA THR A 68 -4.45 36.28 -10.44
C THR A 68 -5.32 35.82 -11.61
N ARG A 69 -6.46 35.20 -11.28
CA ARG A 69 -7.40 34.65 -12.26
C ARG A 69 -8.27 35.75 -12.88
N GLN A 70 -8.85 35.45 -14.05
CA GLN A 70 -9.72 36.36 -14.79
C GLN A 70 -10.93 36.84 -13.98
N GLN A 71 -11.53 35.93 -13.19
CA GLN A 71 -12.69 36.23 -12.37
C GLN A 71 -12.36 37.27 -11.28
N ASP A 72 -11.17 37.17 -10.66
CA ASP A 72 -10.76 38.07 -9.59
C ASP A 72 -10.49 39.48 -10.12
N VAL A 73 -9.87 39.57 -11.30
CA VAL A 73 -9.70 40.84 -12.03
C VAL A 73 -11.06 41.49 -12.30
N TYR A 74 -12.01 40.71 -12.82
CA TYR A 74 -13.34 41.21 -13.12
C TYR A 74 -14.09 41.68 -11.87
N LYS A 75 -14.15 40.86 -10.81
CA LYS A 75 -14.86 41.19 -9.57
C LYS A 75 -14.30 42.45 -8.90
N THR A 76 -12.98 42.60 -8.90
CA THR A 76 -12.32 43.68 -8.17
C THR A 76 -12.42 45.02 -8.90
N VAL A 77 -12.27 45.01 -10.23
CA VAL A 77 -12.11 46.25 -11.02
C VAL A 77 -13.33 46.56 -11.86
N VAL A 78 -13.90 45.55 -12.52
CA VAL A 78 -14.90 45.76 -13.57
C VAL A 78 -16.31 45.73 -13.02
N ALA A 79 -16.61 44.83 -12.09
CA ALA A 79 -17.97 44.71 -11.54
C ALA A 79 -18.51 46.05 -10.98
N PRO A 80 -17.74 46.83 -10.19
CA PRO A 80 -18.18 48.14 -9.73
C PRO A 80 -18.45 49.13 -10.87
N ILE A 81 -17.65 49.07 -11.96
CA ILE A 81 -17.83 49.94 -13.13
C ILE A 81 -19.12 49.58 -13.87
N VAL A 82 -19.40 48.28 -14.03
CA VAL A 82 -20.66 47.81 -14.63
C VAL A 82 -21.87 48.25 -13.80
N ASP A 83 -21.77 48.24 -12.47
CA ASP A 83 -22.84 48.74 -11.59
C ASP A 83 -23.11 50.23 -11.81
N GLU A 84 -22.08 51.04 -12.10
CA GLU A 84 -22.26 52.45 -12.46
C GLU A 84 -22.90 52.62 -13.84
N VAL A 85 -22.57 51.75 -14.81
CA VAL A 85 -23.25 51.74 -16.12
C VAL A 85 -24.74 51.46 -15.97
N LEU A 86 -25.12 50.53 -15.09
CA LEU A 86 -26.52 50.23 -14.75
C LEU A 86 -27.24 51.38 -14.01
N LYS A 87 -26.50 52.37 -13.50
CA LYS A 87 -27.08 53.62 -12.96
C LYS A 87 -27.24 54.70 -14.04
N GLY A 88 -26.67 54.51 -15.23
CA GLY A 88 -26.69 55.46 -16.34
C GLY A 88 -25.40 56.24 -16.56
N TYR A 89 -24.27 55.81 -15.97
CA TYR A 89 -22.97 56.43 -16.27
C TYR A 89 -22.37 55.89 -17.57
N SER A 90 -21.61 56.73 -18.26
CA SER A 90 -20.64 56.29 -19.28
C SER A 90 -19.38 55.78 -18.58
N SER A 91 -18.85 54.64 -19.03
CA SER A 91 -17.62 54.04 -18.48
C SER A 91 -16.73 53.47 -19.57
N THR A 92 -15.42 53.55 -19.37
CA THR A 92 -14.40 53.04 -20.30
C THR A 92 -13.33 52.25 -19.56
N ILE A 93 -13.02 51.06 -20.07
CA ILE A 93 -11.96 50.20 -19.56
C ILE A 93 -10.94 49.93 -20.66
N PHE A 94 -9.69 50.29 -20.41
CA PHE A 94 -8.57 50.11 -21.32
C PHE A 94 -7.73 48.90 -20.91
N ALA A 95 -7.29 48.10 -21.88
CA ALA A 95 -6.12 47.23 -21.73
C ALA A 95 -4.94 47.83 -22.51
N TYR A 96 -3.85 48.16 -21.81
CA TYR A 96 -2.66 48.79 -22.37
C TYR A 96 -1.40 48.00 -22.03
N GLY A 97 -0.39 48.02 -22.91
CA GLY A 97 0.89 47.33 -22.72
C GLY A 97 1.46 46.76 -24.01
N GLN A 98 2.66 46.18 -23.95
CA GLN A 98 3.32 45.62 -25.14
C GLN A 98 2.56 44.42 -25.74
N THR A 99 2.86 44.04 -26.97
CA THR A 99 2.38 42.79 -27.56
C THR A 99 2.80 41.59 -26.71
N GLY A 100 1.85 40.67 -26.52
CA GLY A 100 2.05 39.49 -25.69
C GLY A 100 2.06 39.76 -24.18
N SER A 101 1.79 40.97 -23.68
CA SER A 101 1.68 41.25 -22.24
C SER A 101 0.39 40.72 -21.60
N GLY A 102 -0.63 40.43 -22.40
CA GLY A 102 -1.92 39.91 -21.93
C GLY A 102 -3.13 40.85 -22.07
N LYS A 103 -3.08 41.86 -22.95
CA LYS A 103 -4.23 42.77 -23.23
C LYS A 103 -5.49 42.02 -23.68
N THR A 104 -5.42 41.34 -24.83
CA THR A 104 -6.53 40.54 -25.37
C THR A 104 -6.91 39.38 -24.44
N HIS A 105 -5.94 38.78 -23.75
CA HIS A 105 -6.24 37.79 -22.69
C HIS A 105 -7.09 38.41 -21.59
N THR A 106 -6.81 39.65 -21.17
CA THR A 106 -7.60 40.34 -20.15
C THR A 106 -9.01 40.68 -20.65
N MET A 107 -9.11 41.18 -21.87
CA MET A 107 -10.37 41.66 -22.42
C MET A 107 -11.30 40.52 -22.87
N LEU A 108 -10.79 39.55 -23.63
CA LEU A 108 -11.58 38.44 -24.18
C LEU A 108 -11.34 37.13 -23.43
N GLY A 109 -10.09 36.84 -23.07
CA GLY A 109 -9.68 35.60 -22.42
C GLY A 109 -9.76 34.38 -23.34
N LYS A 110 -9.69 33.18 -22.77
CA LYS A 110 -9.89 31.92 -23.52
C LYS A 110 -11.38 31.66 -23.72
N PHE A 111 -12.00 32.50 -24.54
CA PHE A 111 -13.41 32.39 -24.90
C PHE A 111 -13.56 31.49 -26.14
N PRO A 112 -14.41 30.45 -26.12
CA PRO A 112 -14.54 29.53 -27.25
C PRO A 112 -15.25 30.20 -28.42
N ILE A 113 -14.46 30.76 -29.33
CA ILE A 113 -14.94 31.45 -30.54
C ILE A 113 -15.51 30.45 -31.58
N ASP A 114 -15.07 29.18 -31.54
CA ASP A 114 -15.39 28.18 -32.59
C ASP A 114 -16.44 27.13 -32.18
N LYS A 115 -16.93 27.13 -30.92
CA LYS A 115 -17.74 26.04 -30.35
C LYS A 115 -19.18 26.39 -29.98
N LEU A 116 -19.74 27.49 -30.50
CA LEU A 116 -21.18 27.76 -30.32
C LEU A 116 -22.09 26.97 -31.28
N SER A 117 -21.60 25.87 -31.87
CA SER A 117 -22.47 24.94 -32.58
C SER A 117 -23.21 24.05 -31.57
N LYS A 118 -24.46 24.46 -31.28
CA LYS A 118 -25.62 23.65 -30.87
C LYS A 118 -26.12 23.70 -29.42
N ASP A 119 -25.35 24.09 -28.40
CA ASP A 119 -25.88 24.20 -27.02
C ASP A 119 -25.54 25.56 -26.36
N ALA A 120 -26.48 26.51 -26.43
CA ALA A 120 -26.38 27.84 -25.82
C ALA A 120 -26.12 27.80 -24.30
N VAL A 121 -26.62 26.76 -23.62
CA VAL A 121 -26.50 26.58 -22.17
C VAL A 121 -25.10 26.15 -21.76
N SER A 122 -24.42 25.31 -22.56
CA SER A 122 -23.03 24.90 -22.29
C SER A 122 -22.04 26.06 -22.48
N ALA A 123 -22.27 26.96 -23.44
CA ALA A 123 -21.46 28.17 -23.60
C ALA A 123 -21.66 29.16 -22.44
N TYR A 124 -22.89 29.28 -21.94
CA TYR A 124 -23.24 30.09 -20.78
C TYR A 124 -22.60 29.57 -19.47
N MET A 125 -22.65 28.25 -19.24
CA MET A 125 -21.99 27.61 -18.09
C MET A 125 -20.46 27.67 -18.19
N ALA A 126 -19.90 27.53 -19.40
CA ALA A 126 -18.47 27.68 -19.61
C ALA A 126 -17.97 29.07 -19.17
N ILE A 127 -18.72 30.16 -19.36
CA ILE A 127 -18.30 31.51 -18.89
C ILE A 127 -18.15 31.57 -17.36
N LEU A 128 -19.01 30.86 -16.63
CA LEU A 128 -18.98 30.81 -15.16
C LEU A 128 -17.81 29.95 -14.64
N GLU A 129 -17.38 28.95 -15.40
CA GLU A 129 -16.27 28.03 -15.03
C GLU A 129 -14.90 28.36 -15.68
N SER A 130 -14.81 29.34 -16.61
CA SER A 130 -13.64 29.49 -17.51
C SER A 130 -12.68 30.66 -17.24
N GLU A 131 -11.55 30.61 -17.94
CA GLU A 131 -10.58 31.68 -18.26
C GLU A 131 -11.15 32.81 -19.16
N ALA A 132 -12.47 32.99 -19.22
CA ALA A 132 -13.11 34.10 -19.94
C ALA A 132 -12.73 35.46 -19.36
N GLY A 133 -12.48 36.43 -20.24
CA GLY A 133 -12.03 37.78 -19.90
C GLY A 133 -13.16 38.74 -19.50
N ILE A 134 -12.88 40.03 -19.60
CA ILE A 134 -13.76 41.12 -19.18
C ILE A 134 -15.04 41.22 -20.02
N MET A 135 -14.93 41.23 -21.35
CA MET A 135 -16.05 41.40 -22.28
C MET A 135 -17.18 40.38 -22.06
N PRO A 136 -16.93 39.06 -22.07
CA PRO A 136 -18.00 38.08 -21.87
C PRO A 136 -18.63 38.15 -20.47
N ARG A 137 -17.84 38.50 -19.44
CA ARG A 137 -18.36 38.68 -18.07
C ARG A 137 -19.20 39.94 -17.92
N ALA A 138 -18.81 41.04 -18.59
CA ALA A 138 -19.55 42.30 -18.61
C ALA A 138 -20.93 42.13 -19.27
N ILE A 139 -20.99 41.40 -20.39
CA ILE A 139 -22.26 41.03 -21.04
C ILE A 139 -23.17 40.34 -20.02
N HIS A 140 -22.69 39.27 -19.39
CA HIS A 140 -23.48 38.52 -18.42
C HIS A 140 -23.95 39.40 -17.25
N HIS A 141 -23.05 40.21 -16.68
CA HIS A 141 -23.35 41.05 -15.53
C HIS A 141 -24.39 42.15 -15.85
N ILE A 142 -24.29 42.80 -17.01
CA ILE A 142 -25.25 43.81 -17.46
C ILE A 142 -26.65 43.21 -17.59
N PHE A 143 -26.78 42.09 -18.33
CA PHE A 143 -28.09 41.45 -18.51
C PHE A 143 -28.66 40.93 -17.18
N GLN A 144 -27.83 40.38 -16.30
CA GLN A 144 -28.27 39.97 -14.96
C GLN A 144 -28.74 41.17 -14.12
N GLY A 145 -28.04 42.30 -14.18
CA GLY A 145 -28.42 43.53 -13.48
C GLY A 145 -29.73 44.12 -14.00
N LEU A 146 -29.91 44.17 -15.32
CA LEU A 146 -31.13 44.66 -15.96
C LEU A 146 -32.35 43.81 -15.62
N GLN A 147 -32.21 42.47 -15.63
CA GLN A 147 -33.28 41.55 -15.24
C GLN A 147 -33.75 41.74 -13.79
N ARG A 148 -32.86 42.19 -12.89
CA ARG A 148 -33.18 42.45 -11.47
C ARG A 148 -33.91 43.77 -11.24
N GLN A 149 -33.75 44.75 -12.13
CA GLN A 149 -34.30 46.10 -11.93
C GLN A 149 -35.79 46.23 -12.31
N TYR A 150 -36.38 45.24 -12.99
CA TYR A 150 -37.78 45.26 -13.46
C TYR A 150 -38.18 46.53 -14.22
N ILE A 151 -37.24 47.13 -14.96
CA ILE A 151 -37.44 48.31 -15.82
C ILE A 151 -37.37 47.92 -17.28
N ASP A 152 -38.02 48.69 -18.15
CA ASP A 152 -37.90 48.52 -19.59
C ASP A 152 -36.48 48.92 -20.02
N TYR A 153 -35.80 48.07 -20.78
CA TYR A 153 -34.46 48.34 -21.24
C TYR A 153 -34.23 47.95 -22.69
N THR A 154 -33.22 48.54 -23.31
CA THR A 154 -32.69 48.16 -24.62
C THR A 154 -31.18 48.13 -24.55
N VAL A 155 -30.58 47.02 -25.01
CA VAL A 155 -29.14 46.87 -25.10
C VAL A 155 -28.74 46.85 -26.57
N LYS A 156 -27.81 47.71 -26.95
CA LYS A 156 -27.21 47.76 -28.29
C LYS A 156 -25.70 47.59 -28.20
N ILE A 157 -25.12 46.88 -29.16
CA ILE A 157 -23.68 46.61 -29.20
C ILE A 157 -23.10 47.09 -30.52
N THR A 158 -21.99 47.81 -30.45
CA THR A 158 -21.13 48.11 -31.60
C THR A 158 -19.76 47.51 -31.36
N TYR A 159 -19.12 46.96 -32.39
CA TYR A 159 -17.77 46.43 -32.27
C TYR A 159 -16.90 46.91 -33.43
N LEU A 160 -15.96 47.80 -33.12
CA LEU A 160 -15.15 48.50 -34.11
C LEU A 160 -13.68 48.09 -33.99
N GLU A 161 -12.99 48.04 -35.12
CA GLU A 161 -11.54 47.93 -35.23
C GLU A 161 -10.98 49.23 -35.81
N LEU A 162 -9.92 49.75 -35.20
CA LEU A 162 -9.13 50.85 -35.72
C LEU A 162 -7.75 50.30 -36.11
N TYR A 163 -7.49 50.21 -37.40
CA TYR A 163 -6.23 49.78 -37.97
C TYR A 163 -5.74 50.81 -38.98
N ASN A 164 -4.48 51.24 -38.86
CA ASN A 164 -3.88 52.22 -39.78
C ASN A 164 -4.73 53.51 -39.95
N GLU A 165 -5.29 54.04 -38.85
CA GLU A 165 -6.22 55.18 -38.85
C GLU A 165 -7.48 54.99 -39.72
N GLU A 166 -7.86 53.77 -40.06
CA GLU A 166 -9.13 53.39 -40.69
C GLU A 166 -10.01 52.62 -39.71
N LEU A 167 -11.30 52.98 -39.69
CA LEU A 167 -12.30 52.33 -38.85
C LEU A 167 -13.04 51.28 -39.67
N THR A 168 -13.07 50.06 -39.14
CA THR A 168 -13.77 48.92 -39.72
C THR A 168 -14.82 48.43 -38.73
N ASP A 169 -16.03 48.20 -39.22
CA ASP A 169 -17.10 47.59 -38.44
C ASP A 169 -16.92 46.07 -38.44
N LEU A 170 -16.71 45.47 -37.26
CA LEU A 170 -16.55 44.03 -37.13
C LEU A 170 -17.89 43.28 -37.20
N LEU A 171 -19.03 43.98 -37.23
CA LEU A 171 -20.38 43.42 -37.30
C LEU A 171 -20.99 43.46 -38.70
N ALA A 172 -20.42 44.21 -39.65
CA ALA A 172 -20.90 44.36 -41.04
C ALA A 172 -20.75 43.12 -41.91
N ASP A 173 -21.79 42.74 -42.68
CA ASP A 173 -21.77 41.51 -43.47
C ASP A 173 -20.86 41.58 -44.70
N SER A 174 -20.08 40.52 -44.90
CA SER A 174 -19.04 40.41 -45.93
C SER A 174 -19.57 40.47 -47.36
N THR A 175 -20.89 40.40 -47.55
CA THR A 175 -21.59 40.43 -48.84
C THR A 175 -22.06 41.83 -49.25
N SER A 176 -21.85 42.84 -48.40
CA SER A 176 -22.25 44.22 -48.70
C SER A 176 -21.27 44.81 -49.72
N GLU A 177 -21.70 44.98 -50.98
CA GLU A 177 -20.84 45.49 -52.07
C GLU A 177 -20.33 46.93 -51.84
N GLN A 178 -20.88 47.65 -50.86
CA GLN A 178 -20.37 48.94 -50.37
C GLN A 178 -20.49 49.03 -48.84
N PRO A 179 -19.41 48.84 -48.05
CA PRO A 179 -19.45 49.13 -46.63
C PRO A 179 -19.61 50.64 -46.41
N GLU A 180 -20.61 51.05 -45.62
CA GLU A 180 -20.76 52.45 -45.23
C GLU A 180 -19.49 52.94 -44.53
N LYS A 181 -18.94 54.07 -44.98
CA LYS A 181 -17.76 54.66 -44.35
C LYS A 181 -18.12 55.21 -42.97
N ILE A 182 -17.55 54.63 -41.92
CA ILE A 182 -17.67 55.11 -40.55
C ILE A 182 -17.03 56.49 -40.40
N LYS A 183 -17.81 57.45 -39.88
CA LYS A 183 -17.38 58.83 -39.66
C LYS A 183 -17.56 59.22 -38.19
N ILE A 184 -16.65 60.06 -37.70
CA ILE A 184 -16.73 60.65 -36.36
C ILE A 184 -17.14 62.11 -36.52
N TYR A 185 -18.28 62.48 -35.96
CA TYR A 185 -18.79 63.84 -35.88
C TYR A 185 -18.64 64.39 -34.47
N GLU A 186 -18.43 65.70 -34.36
CA GLU A 186 -18.34 66.41 -33.07
C GLU A 186 -19.64 67.24 -32.92
N ASP A 187 -20.40 66.99 -31.85
CA ASP A 187 -21.64 67.73 -31.57
C ASP A 187 -21.34 69.10 -30.92
N LYS A 188 -22.36 69.97 -30.79
CA LYS A 188 -22.29 71.29 -30.16
C LYS A 188 -21.75 71.23 -28.72
N ASP A 189 -22.00 70.12 -28.03
CA ASP A 189 -21.51 69.85 -26.67
C ASP A 189 -20.07 69.27 -26.63
N LYS A 190 -19.37 69.25 -27.77
CA LYS A 190 -18.03 68.66 -27.96
C LYS A 190 -17.94 67.17 -27.68
N THR A 191 -19.08 66.47 -27.68
CA THR A 191 -19.16 65.01 -27.61
C THR A 191 -18.98 64.42 -29.00
N ASN A 192 -18.17 63.37 -29.13
CA ASN A 192 -17.94 62.71 -30.41
C ASN A 192 -18.98 61.61 -30.67
N THR A 193 -19.68 61.69 -31.80
CA THR A 193 -20.68 60.71 -32.25
C THR A 193 -20.16 59.93 -33.45
N ILE A 194 -20.21 58.60 -33.37
CA ILE A 194 -19.83 57.70 -34.45
C ILE A 194 -21.07 57.41 -35.30
N VAL A 195 -20.99 57.66 -36.60
CA VAL A 195 -22.07 57.46 -37.57
C VAL A 195 -21.64 56.45 -38.63
N GLY A 196 -22.55 55.55 -39.03
CA GLY A 196 -22.30 54.49 -40.00
C GLY A 196 -21.78 53.18 -39.39
N ALA A 197 -21.73 53.07 -38.06
CA ALA A 197 -21.47 51.82 -37.36
C ALA A 197 -22.80 51.09 -37.08
N ILE A 198 -22.81 49.77 -37.24
CA ILE A 198 -23.94 48.90 -36.98
C ILE A 198 -24.15 48.79 -35.46
N GLU A 199 -25.34 49.18 -35.01
CA GLU A 199 -25.80 48.96 -33.65
C GLU A 199 -26.64 47.68 -33.57
N ALA A 200 -26.02 46.58 -33.16
CA ALA A 200 -26.71 45.30 -33.00
C ALA A 200 -27.56 45.30 -31.73
N ALA A 201 -28.89 45.28 -31.87
CA ALA A 201 -29.81 45.13 -30.75
C ALA A 201 -29.73 43.70 -30.17
N CYS A 202 -29.60 43.60 -28.85
CA CYS A 202 -29.46 42.34 -28.13
C CYS A 202 -30.54 42.22 -27.06
N GLU A 203 -31.45 41.25 -27.21
CA GLU A 203 -32.52 41.00 -26.24
C GLU A 203 -32.09 40.09 -25.09
N SER A 204 -31.10 39.23 -25.36
CA SER A 204 -30.57 38.26 -24.41
C SER A 204 -29.03 38.33 -24.32
N PRO A 205 -28.43 37.86 -23.21
CA PRO A 205 -26.99 37.70 -23.14
C PRO A 205 -26.45 36.78 -24.24
N PHE A 206 -27.25 35.83 -24.72
CA PHE A 206 -26.86 34.93 -25.81
C PHE A 206 -26.68 35.66 -27.14
N ASP A 207 -27.56 36.62 -27.46
CA ASP A 207 -27.42 37.42 -28.68
C ASP A 207 -26.18 38.31 -28.61
N ALA A 208 -25.92 38.90 -27.44
CA ALA A 208 -24.70 39.65 -27.20
C ALA A 208 -23.43 38.78 -27.34
N PHE A 209 -23.46 37.52 -26.88
CA PHE A 209 -22.34 36.59 -27.13
C PHE A 209 -22.17 36.27 -28.61
N LYS A 210 -23.24 36.06 -29.38
CA LYS A 210 -23.14 35.87 -30.84
C LYS A 210 -22.47 37.07 -31.51
N VAL A 211 -22.86 38.30 -31.12
CA VAL A 211 -22.25 39.54 -31.64
C VAL A 211 -20.76 39.60 -31.29
N LEU A 212 -20.39 39.29 -30.04
CA LEU A 212 -19.00 39.22 -29.60
C LEU A 212 -18.19 38.18 -30.40
N ILE A 213 -18.75 36.99 -30.64
CA ILE A 213 -18.11 35.91 -31.41
C ILE A 213 -17.94 36.34 -32.86
N LYS A 214 -19.00 36.82 -33.50
CA LYS A 214 -18.99 37.29 -34.88
C LYS A 214 -17.89 38.32 -35.10
N GLY A 215 -17.83 39.35 -34.25
CA GLY A 215 -16.78 40.37 -34.36
C GLY A 215 -15.37 39.84 -34.04
N SER A 216 -15.25 38.93 -33.07
CA SER A 216 -13.95 38.32 -32.73
C SER A 216 -13.41 37.42 -33.85
N GLN A 217 -14.27 36.63 -34.50
CA GLN A 217 -13.91 35.82 -35.67
C GLN A 217 -13.45 36.68 -36.84
N ARG A 218 -14.14 37.80 -37.10
CA ARG A 218 -13.74 38.70 -38.18
C ARG A 218 -12.40 39.35 -37.92
N ARG A 219 -12.14 39.75 -36.67
CA ARG A 219 -10.82 40.23 -36.26
C ARG A 219 -9.74 39.17 -36.54
N GLN A 220 -9.97 37.91 -36.15
CA GLN A 220 -9.04 36.79 -36.43
C GLN A 220 -8.84 36.49 -37.92
N THR A 221 -9.89 36.55 -38.73
CA THR A 221 -9.80 36.35 -40.19
C THR A 221 -9.00 37.48 -40.84
N ALA A 222 -9.17 38.73 -40.39
CA ALA A 222 -8.33 39.85 -40.82
C ALA A 222 -6.85 39.63 -40.44
N GLU A 223 -6.57 39.02 -39.29
CA GLU A 223 -5.21 38.69 -38.83
C GLU A 223 -4.50 37.62 -39.68
N THR A 224 -5.24 36.65 -40.22
CA THR A 224 -4.67 35.58 -41.07
C THR A 224 -4.43 36.04 -42.51
N LEU A 225 -5.27 36.95 -43.02
CA LEU A 225 -5.11 37.56 -44.35
C LEU A 225 -4.03 38.65 -44.40
N MET A 226 -3.77 39.34 -43.28
CA MET A 226 -2.77 40.41 -43.17
C MET A 226 -1.84 40.14 -41.98
N ASN A 227 -0.70 39.48 -42.24
CA ASN A 227 0.45 39.26 -41.33
C ASN A 227 0.29 39.82 -39.89
N ALA A 228 -0.21 39.01 -38.94
CA ALA A 228 -0.20 39.26 -37.48
C ALA A 228 -0.75 40.64 -37.01
N SER A 229 -1.96 41.00 -37.47
CA SER A 229 -2.60 42.32 -37.22
C SER A 229 -3.14 42.58 -35.79
N SER A 230 -3.40 41.58 -34.94
CA SER A 230 -3.99 41.82 -33.59
C SER A 230 -3.12 42.67 -32.67
N SER A 231 -1.80 42.61 -32.87
CA SER A 231 -0.83 43.45 -32.17
C SER A 231 -0.84 44.91 -32.63
N ARG A 232 -1.48 45.22 -33.76
CA ARG A 232 -1.35 46.48 -34.51
C ARG A 232 -2.67 47.24 -34.68
N SER A 233 -3.81 46.63 -34.36
CA SER A 233 -5.12 47.26 -34.37
C SER A 233 -5.69 47.43 -32.97
N HIS A 234 -6.46 48.51 -32.77
CA HIS A 234 -7.23 48.71 -31.55
C HIS A 234 -8.65 48.18 -31.77
N SER A 235 -9.22 47.49 -30.79
CA SER A 235 -10.62 47.09 -30.84
C SER A 235 -11.43 47.78 -29.75
N ILE A 236 -12.61 48.27 -30.12
CA ILE A 236 -13.51 49.03 -29.25
C ILE A 236 -14.86 48.32 -29.28
N PHE A 237 -15.15 47.58 -28.20
CA PHE A 237 -16.44 46.95 -27.98
C PHE A 237 -17.28 47.85 -27.08
N THR A 238 -18.41 48.34 -27.59
CA THR A 238 -19.27 49.26 -26.84
C THR A 238 -20.63 48.62 -26.60
N MET A 239 -21.07 48.61 -25.34
CA MET A 239 -22.44 48.27 -24.95
C MET A 239 -23.17 49.55 -24.53
N THR A 240 -24.26 49.86 -25.22
CA THR A 240 -25.16 50.98 -24.90
C THR A 240 -26.42 50.39 -24.27
N VAL A 241 -26.72 50.84 -23.06
CA VAL A 241 -27.84 50.36 -22.24
C VAL A 241 -28.79 51.53 -22.01
N THR A 242 -29.94 51.50 -22.67
CA THR A 242 -31.02 52.45 -22.44
C THR A 242 -32.00 51.84 -21.46
N MET A 243 -32.30 52.55 -20.37
CA MET A 243 -33.22 52.11 -19.32
C MET A 243 -34.31 53.16 -19.19
N LYS A 244 -35.57 52.74 -19.18
CA LYS A 244 -36.73 53.61 -19.03
C LYS A 244 -37.45 53.30 -17.73
N ASP A 245 -37.58 54.30 -16.88
CA ASP A 245 -38.31 54.16 -15.62
C ASP A 245 -39.83 54.29 -15.79
N SER A 246 -40.57 54.02 -14.71
CA SER A 246 -42.03 54.11 -14.68
C SER A 246 -42.57 55.54 -14.81
N GLN A 247 -41.73 56.56 -14.59
CA GLN A 247 -42.08 57.98 -14.77
C GLN A 247 -41.82 58.44 -16.22
N GLY A 248 -41.22 57.59 -17.05
CA GLY A 248 -40.87 57.87 -18.43
C GLY A 248 -39.52 58.55 -18.59
N ASP A 249 -38.74 58.74 -17.53
CA ASP A 249 -37.38 59.24 -17.64
C ASP A 249 -36.46 58.14 -18.19
N MET A 250 -35.54 58.53 -19.06
CA MET A 250 -34.59 57.62 -19.70
C MET A 250 -33.19 57.80 -19.12
N ARG A 251 -32.53 56.70 -18.78
CA ARG A 251 -31.13 56.67 -18.39
C ARG A 251 -30.31 55.94 -19.45
N LEU A 252 -29.15 56.47 -19.79
CA LEU A 252 -28.29 55.95 -20.84
C LEU A 252 -26.92 55.55 -20.27
N GLY A 253 -26.75 54.25 -19.99
CA GLY A 253 -25.46 53.68 -19.66
C GLY A 253 -24.65 53.37 -20.92
N LYS A 254 -23.35 53.68 -20.93
CA LYS A 254 -22.43 53.25 -22.00
C LYS A 254 -21.21 52.58 -21.39
N LEU A 255 -20.84 51.40 -21.89
CA LEU A 255 -19.63 50.70 -21.49
C LEU A 255 -18.73 50.50 -22.70
N HIS A 256 -17.58 51.16 -22.72
CA HIS A 256 -16.53 50.96 -23.70
C HIS A 256 -15.47 50.01 -23.15
N LEU A 257 -15.25 48.89 -23.83
CA LEU A 257 -14.23 47.90 -23.53
C LEU A 257 -13.19 47.92 -24.66
N VAL A 258 -12.03 48.48 -24.37
CA VAL A 258 -11.00 48.83 -25.36
C VAL A 258 -9.76 47.95 -25.20
N ASP A 259 -9.46 47.15 -26.22
CA ASP A 259 -8.23 46.37 -26.34
C ASP A 259 -7.29 47.11 -27.30
N LEU A 260 -6.29 47.79 -26.74
CA LEU A 260 -5.37 48.62 -27.53
C LEU A 260 -4.32 47.77 -28.25
N ALA A 261 -3.71 48.32 -29.30
CA ALA A 261 -2.54 47.77 -29.96
C ALA A 261 -1.33 47.70 -29.00
N GLY A 262 -0.28 46.97 -29.40
CA GLY A 262 1.00 46.90 -28.69
C GLY A 262 1.66 48.28 -28.54
N SER A 263 2.15 48.58 -27.34
CA SER A 263 2.84 49.85 -27.03
C SER A 263 4.33 49.87 -27.42
N GLU A 264 4.87 48.78 -27.94
CA GLU A 264 6.30 48.63 -28.20
C GLU A 264 6.83 49.46 -29.38
N ASN A 265 8.11 49.84 -29.29
CA ASN A 265 8.78 50.58 -30.36
C ASN A 265 9.21 49.66 -31.50
N ILE A 266 8.52 49.76 -32.64
CA ILE A 266 8.75 48.92 -33.82
C ILE A 266 10.13 49.14 -34.46
N SER A 267 10.83 50.24 -34.17
CA SER A 267 12.21 50.48 -34.62
C SER A 267 13.22 49.44 -34.12
N ARG A 268 12.91 48.71 -33.03
CA ARG A 268 13.72 47.58 -32.53
C ARG A 268 13.39 46.23 -33.18
N SER A 269 12.36 46.16 -34.04
CA SER A 269 11.86 44.90 -34.63
C SER A 269 12.51 44.47 -35.95
N GLY A 270 13.48 45.24 -36.47
CA GLY A 270 14.25 44.87 -37.67
C GLY A 270 13.46 44.85 -38.99
N ALA A 271 12.31 45.54 -39.06
CA ALA A 271 11.42 45.50 -40.22
C ALA A 271 11.84 46.49 -41.33
N THR A 272 12.02 46.00 -42.56
CA THR A 272 12.46 46.76 -43.74
C THR A 272 11.35 47.61 -44.41
N ASP A 273 11.77 48.77 -44.94
CA ASP A 273 11.11 49.90 -45.63
C ASP A 273 9.57 49.97 -45.81
N LYS A 274 8.87 48.94 -46.34
CA LYS A 274 7.39 48.97 -46.42
C LYS A 274 6.72 48.77 -45.07
N ARG A 275 7.30 47.93 -44.21
CA ARG A 275 6.85 47.72 -42.81
C ARG A 275 7.18 48.91 -41.91
N ALA A 276 8.19 49.72 -42.26
CA ALA A 276 8.58 50.89 -41.48
C ALA A 276 7.56 52.05 -41.60
N ARG A 277 6.94 52.27 -42.77
CA ARG A 277 5.84 53.23 -42.93
C ARG A 277 4.58 52.80 -42.18
N GLU A 278 4.20 51.53 -42.30
CA GLU A 278 3.07 50.92 -41.56
C GLU A 278 3.27 51.00 -40.04
N ALA A 279 4.50 50.75 -39.58
CA ALA A 279 4.91 50.89 -38.19
C ALA A 279 4.81 52.33 -37.65
N GLY A 280 5.06 53.33 -38.50
CA GLY A 280 4.90 54.74 -38.14
C GLY A 280 3.46 55.12 -37.81
N THR A 281 2.50 54.57 -38.57
CA THR A 281 1.06 54.87 -38.40
C THR A 281 0.42 54.12 -37.24
N ILE A 282 0.84 52.89 -36.93
CA ILE A 282 0.30 52.14 -35.77
C ILE A 282 0.66 52.85 -34.46
N ASN A 283 1.94 53.24 -34.34
CA ASN A 283 2.41 54.00 -33.19
C ASN A 283 1.88 55.44 -33.16
N GLN A 284 1.37 55.99 -34.26
CA GLN A 284 0.75 57.31 -34.27
C GLN A 284 -0.40 57.39 -33.28
N SER A 285 -1.31 56.41 -33.29
CA SER A 285 -2.48 56.39 -32.40
C SER A 285 -2.11 56.38 -30.91
N LEU A 286 -1.18 55.51 -30.49
CA LEU A 286 -0.70 55.41 -29.10
C LEU A 286 0.22 56.56 -28.69
N LEU A 287 1.04 57.07 -29.59
CA LEU A 287 1.89 58.25 -29.36
C LEU A 287 1.02 59.49 -29.15
N THR A 288 0.02 59.69 -30.01
CA THR A 288 -0.97 60.77 -29.88
C THR A 288 -1.74 60.63 -28.56
N LEU A 289 -2.15 59.42 -28.19
CA LEU A 289 -2.77 59.16 -26.88
C LEU A 289 -1.86 59.59 -25.72
N GLY A 290 -0.57 59.22 -25.75
CA GLY A 290 0.41 59.64 -24.75
C GLY A 290 0.62 61.17 -24.69
N ARG A 291 0.61 61.84 -25.86
CA ARG A 291 0.68 63.31 -25.95
C ARG A 291 -0.56 63.97 -25.36
N VAL A 292 -1.74 63.48 -25.70
CA VAL A 292 -3.02 63.95 -25.16
C VAL A 292 -3.05 63.84 -23.64
N ILE A 293 -2.62 62.71 -23.08
CA ILE A 293 -2.54 62.53 -21.62
C ILE A 293 -1.56 63.53 -20.98
N THR A 294 -0.40 63.72 -21.58
CA THR A 294 0.62 64.67 -21.06
C THR A 294 0.11 66.11 -21.10
N ALA A 295 -0.55 66.51 -22.19
CA ALA A 295 -1.16 67.82 -22.36
C ALA A 295 -2.30 68.04 -21.35
N LEU A 296 -3.12 67.01 -21.10
CA LEU A 296 -4.20 67.05 -20.11
C LEU A 296 -3.67 67.24 -18.68
N ILE A 297 -2.63 66.48 -18.29
CA ILE A 297 -2.01 66.61 -16.96
C ILE A 297 -1.38 67.99 -16.78
N SER A 298 -0.76 68.52 -17.84
CA SER A 298 -0.13 69.84 -17.84
C SER A 298 -1.14 70.99 -17.99
N ASN A 299 -2.45 70.69 -18.07
CA ASN A 299 -3.54 71.65 -18.32
C ASN A 299 -3.28 72.58 -19.51
N GLU A 300 -2.75 72.02 -20.61
CA GLU A 300 -2.56 72.78 -21.85
C GLU A 300 -3.90 73.25 -22.43
N LYS A 301 -3.93 74.47 -22.98
CA LYS A 301 -5.16 75.05 -23.54
C LYS A 301 -5.66 74.32 -24.79
N HIS A 302 -4.76 73.76 -25.59
CA HIS A 302 -5.08 73.07 -26.83
C HIS A 302 -4.60 71.63 -26.75
N ILE A 303 -5.53 70.69 -26.89
CA ILE A 303 -5.24 69.25 -26.84
C ILE A 303 -5.52 68.66 -28.22
N CYS A 304 -4.52 68.02 -28.82
CA CYS A 304 -4.57 67.53 -30.19
C CYS A 304 -5.32 66.19 -30.32
N TYR A 305 -6.59 66.13 -29.89
CA TYR A 305 -7.41 64.91 -30.03
C TYR A 305 -7.58 64.46 -31.48
N ARG A 306 -7.49 65.40 -32.44
CA ARG A 306 -7.74 65.18 -33.87
C ARG A 306 -6.62 64.43 -34.59
N ASP A 307 -5.44 64.33 -33.99
CA ASP A 307 -4.25 63.71 -34.61
C ASP A 307 -4.37 62.17 -34.73
N SER A 308 -5.35 61.56 -34.06
CA SER A 308 -5.75 60.15 -34.23
C SER A 308 -7.24 59.98 -34.02
N LYS A 309 -7.87 59.10 -34.80
CA LYS A 309 -9.27 58.70 -34.59
C LYS A 309 -9.48 58.04 -33.24
N LEU A 310 -8.47 57.36 -32.69
CA LEU A 310 -8.52 56.74 -31.36
C LEU A 310 -8.78 57.79 -30.28
N THR A 311 -7.99 58.88 -30.27
CA THR A 311 -8.12 59.95 -29.29
C THR A 311 -9.39 60.77 -29.46
N ARG A 312 -9.96 60.82 -30.66
CA ARG A 312 -11.31 61.39 -30.89
C ARG A 312 -12.39 60.51 -30.25
N ILE A 313 -12.38 59.21 -30.53
CA ILE A 313 -13.38 58.28 -29.95
C ILE A 313 -13.29 58.28 -28.42
N LEU A 314 -12.08 58.35 -27.87
CA LEU A 314 -11.83 58.27 -26.44
C LEU A 314 -11.77 59.64 -25.74
N GLN A 315 -12.04 60.74 -26.43
CA GLN A 315 -11.93 62.09 -25.86
C GLN A 315 -12.72 62.22 -24.55
N ASP A 316 -13.98 61.76 -24.56
CA ASP A 316 -14.85 61.80 -23.37
C ASP A 316 -14.39 60.84 -22.25
N SER A 317 -13.57 59.83 -22.60
CA SER A 317 -12.97 58.89 -21.64
C SER A 317 -11.73 59.46 -20.95
N LEU A 318 -11.01 60.41 -21.55
CA LEU A 318 -9.75 60.90 -21.01
C LEU A 318 -9.91 62.17 -20.16
N CYS A 319 -10.90 63.00 -20.47
CA CYS A 319 -11.10 64.29 -19.78
C CYS A 319 -12.58 64.68 -19.59
N GLY A 320 -13.51 63.74 -19.75
CA GLY A 320 -14.93 64.03 -19.83
C GLY A 320 -15.77 63.47 -18.67
N LYS A 321 -17.00 63.12 -19.02
CA LYS A 321 -18.07 62.65 -18.13
C LYS A 321 -18.06 61.15 -17.89
N THR A 322 -16.98 60.47 -18.27
CA THR A 322 -16.88 59.01 -18.31
C THR A 322 -16.04 58.50 -17.15
N ILE A 323 -16.48 57.42 -16.50
CA ILE A 323 -15.69 56.70 -15.51
C ILE A 323 -14.63 55.89 -16.25
N THR A 324 -13.36 56.17 -15.98
CA THR A 324 -12.29 55.58 -16.77
C THR A 324 -11.32 54.76 -15.91
N SER A 325 -11.02 53.56 -16.40
CA SER A 325 -10.09 52.62 -15.78
C SER A 325 -9.09 52.09 -16.82
N ILE A 326 -7.80 52.10 -16.49
CA ILE A 326 -6.72 51.60 -17.34
C ILE A 326 -6.09 50.39 -16.67
N ILE A 327 -6.20 49.23 -17.31
CA ILE A 327 -5.50 48.01 -16.94
C ILE A 327 -4.20 47.96 -17.74
N ILE A 328 -3.08 48.24 -17.10
CA ILE A 328 -1.76 48.04 -17.67
C ILE A 328 -1.35 46.58 -17.51
N THR A 329 -1.05 45.94 -18.63
CA THR A 329 -0.66 44.52 -18.71
C THR A 329 0.84 44.44 -18.91
N LEU A 330 1.51 43.61 -18.10
CA LEU A 330 2.99 43.65 -17.99
C LEU A 330 3.59 42.27 -18.26
N SER A 331 4.69 42.25 -19.03
CA SER A 331 5.51 41.03 -19.20
C SER A 331 6.60 41.00 -18.12
N PRO A 332 6.86 39.84 -17.49
CA PRO A 332 7.97 39.72 -16.55
C PRO A 332 9.35 39.75 -17.23
N ALA A 333 9.46 39.50 -18.54
CA ALA A 333 10.75 39.28 -19.19
C ALA A 333 11.36 40.51 -19.88
N ASN A 334 10.54 41.50 -20.29
CA ASN A 334 10.98 42.65 -21.06
C ASN A 334 10.99 43.93 -20.22
N GLU A 335 12.13 44.20 -19.58
CA GLU A 335 12.32 45.32 -18.66
C GLU A 335 11.96 46.68 -19.29
N ALA A 336 12.48 46.99 -20.48
CA ALA A 336 12.37 48.32 -21.09
C ALA A 336 10.92 48.68 -21.46
N GLU A 337 10.20 47.75 -22.07
CA GLU A 337 8.80 47.95 -22.44
C GLU A 337 7.87 47.95 -21.22
N THR A 338 8.21 47.14 -20.21
CA THR A 338 7.48 47.11 -18.94
C THR A 338 7.63 48.42 -18.18
N LEU A 339 8.85 48.97 -18.12
CA LEU A 339 9.10 50.28 -17.52
C LEU A 339 8.31 51.38 -18.25
N SER A 340 8.34 51.38 -19.58
CA SER A 340 7.59 52.35 -20.39
C SER A 340 6.08 52.27 -20.14
N THR A 341 5.54 51.05 -19.99
CA THR A 341 4.13 50.80 -19.68
C THR A 341 3.77 51.29 -18.26
N LEU A 342 4.65 51.04 -17.29
CA LEU A 342 4.48 51.50 -15.90
C LEU A 342 4.51 53.03 -15.80
N GLU A 343 5.44 53.69 -16.47
CA GLU A 343 5.53 55.16 -16.53
C GLU A 343 4.31 55.78 -17.20
N TYR A 344 3.79 55.16 -18.26
CA TYR A 344 2.54 55.58 -18.89
C TYR A 344 1.36 55.50 -17.89
N GLY A 345 1.20 54.36 -17.20
CA GLY A 345 0.16 54.19 -16.19
C GLY A 345 0.30 55.19 -15.04
N HIS A 346 1.53 55.48 -14.60
CA HIS A 346 1.78 56.44 -13.53
C HIS A 346 1.35 57.86 -13.91
N ARG A 347 1.64 58.27 -15.15
CA ARG A 347 1.13 59.54 -15.70
C ARG A 347 -0.39 59.54 -15.79
N ALA A 348 -0.98 58.52 -16.41
CA ALA A 348 -2.42 58.46 -16.64
C ALA A 348 -3.26 58.51 -15.35
N ARG A 349 -2.74 57.97 -14.24
CA ARG A 349 -3.39 58.04 -12.91
C ARG A 349 -3.63 59.48 -12.43
N SER A 350 -2.86 60.45 -12.89
CA SER A 350 -2.99 61.85 -12.51
C SER A 350 -4.10 62.59 -13.26
N LEU A 351 -4.71 61.96 -14.28
CA LEU A 351 -5.82 62.54 -15.02
C LEU A 351 -7.05 62.70 -14.13
N LYS A 352 -7.71 63.85 -14.27
CA LYS A 352 -8.95 64.19 -13.55
C LYS A 352 -10.15 63.98 -14.46
N ILE A 353 -11.18 63.34 -13.93
CA ILE A 353 -12.45 63.05 -14.61
C ILE A 353 -13.62 63.50 -13.74
N ARG A 354 -14.75 63.85 -14.36
CA ARG A 354 -15.97 64.26 -13.65
C ARG A 354 -17.17 63.46 -14.16
N PRO A 355 -17.35 62.22 -13.67
CA PRO A 355 -18.44 61.37 -14.14
C PRO A 355 -19.83 61.99 -13.88
N GLU A 356 -20.69 61.92 -14.88
CA GLU A 356 -22.08 62.41 -14.80
C GLU A 356 -23.05 61.31 -15.24
N ILE A 357 -24.24 61.28 -14.63
CA ILE A 357 -25.31 60.34 -15.01
C ILE A 357 -25.98 60.89 -16.27
N ASN A 358 -26.04 60.09 -17.33
CA ASN A 358 -26.78 60.45 -18.53
C ASN A 358 -28.27 60.15 -18.29
N GLN A 359 -29.00 61.14 -17.79
CA GLN A 359 -30.44 61.06 -17.61
C GLN A 359 -31.14 62.11 -18.48
N LEU A 360 -32.13 61.67 -19.24
CA LEU A 360 -33.02 62.50 -20.05
C LEU A 360 -34.38 62.49 -19.37
N SER A 361 -34.80 63.63 -18.81
CA SER A 361 -36.15 63.76 -18.29
C SER A 361 -37.15 63.97 -19.41
N SER A 362 -38.26 63.22 -19.38
CA SER A 362 -39.35 63.39 -20.35
C SER A 362 -39.91 64.83 -20.37
N LYS A 363 -39.82 65.57 -19.25
CA LYS A 363 -40.28 66.97 -19.14
C LYS A 363 -39.31 67.98 -19.77
N ASP A 364 -38.04 67.64 -19.88
CA ASP A 364 -37.02 68.52 -20.47
C ASP A 364 -37.04 68.42 -21.99
N VAL A 365 -37.13 67.20 -22.52
CA VAL A 365 -37.26 66.94 -23.97
C VAL A 365 -38.54 67.57 -24.54
N ALA A 366 -39.67 67.46 -23.82
CA ALA A 366 -40.92 68.07 -24.26
C ALA A 366 -40.85 69.62 -24.31
N ARG A 367 -40.11 70.25 -23.39
CA ARG A 367 -39.93 71.71 -23.39
C ARG A 367 -39.06 72.17 -24.56
N GLU A 368 -37.98 71.45 -24.85
CA GLU A 368 -37.07 71.77 -25.95
C GLU A 368 -37.77 71.71 -27.32
N TYR A 369 -38.59 70.68 -27.55
CA TYR A 369 -39.40 70.59 -28.78
C TYR A 369 -40.43 71.72 -28.89
N VAL A 370 -41.04 72.16 -27.77
CA VAL A 370 -42.00 73.28 -27.77
C VAL A 370 -41.31 74.60 -28.13
N ASP A 371 -40.09 74.83 -27.65
CA ASP A 371 -39.33 76.04 -27.95
C ASP A 371 -38.84 76.08 -29.41
N GLU A 372 -38.46 74.93 -29.99
CA GLU A 372 -38.05 74.86 -31.40
C GLU A 372 -39.24 75.08 -32.35
N ILE A 373 -40.42 74.53 -32.04
CA ILE A 373 -41.66 74.82 -32.78
C ILE A 373 -41.99 76.32 -32.75
N ARG A 374 -41.77 76.98 -31.60
CA ARG A 374 -42.01 78.43 -31.46
C ARG A 374 -41.08 79.25 -32.35
N ARG A 375 -39.79 78.89 -32.39
CA ARG A 375 -38.79 79.57 -33.21
C ARG A 375 -39.10 79.45 -34.71
N LEU A 376 -39.37 78.23 -35.19
CA LEU A 376 -39.66 77.97 -36.60
C LEU A 376 -40.90 78.72 -37.10
N ARG A 377 -41.89 78.95 -36.22
CA ARG A 377 -43.07 79.75 -36.53
C ARG A 377 -42.76 81.25 -36.68
N GLN A 378 -41.92 81.81 -35.80
CA GLN A 378 -41.53 83.22 -35.85
C GLN A 378 -40.74 83.58 -37.12
N GLU A 379 -39.89 82.67 -37.61
CA GLU A 379 -39.16 82.86 -38.88
C GLU A 379 -40.09 82.89 -40.11
N LEU A 380 -41.27 82.25 -40.00
CA LEU A 380 -42.24 82.15 -41.09
C LEU A 380 -43.13 83.40 -41.17
N ASP A 381 -43.46 84.00 -40.03
CA ASP A 381 -44.28 85.22 -39.95
C ASP A 381 -43.50 86.47 -40.35
N ALA A 382 -42.20 86.56 -40.02
CA ALA A 382 -41.33 87.69 -40.41
C ALA A 382 -41.17 87.87 -41.94
N LYS A 383 -41.48 86.83 -42.73
CA LYS A 383 -41.45 86.89 -44.21
C LYS A 383 -42.72 87.46 -44.85
N ARG A 384 -43.79 87.70 -44.07
CA ARG A 384 -45.12 88.07 -44.61
C ARG A 384 -45.46 89.56 -44.56
N GLU A 385 -44.69 90.41 -43.87
CA GLU A 385 -45.06 91.81 -43.56
C GLU A 385 -44.56 92.90 -44.54
N VAL A 386 -44.01 92.59 -45.73
CA VAL A 386 -43.19 93.56 -46.48
C VAL A 386 -43.90 94.50 -47.47
N ASP A 387 -45.12 94.27 -47.98
CA ASP A 387 -45.65 95.12 -49.07
C ASP A 387 -47.08 95.67 -48.86
N GLY A 388 -47.21 97.00 -48.88
CA GLY A 388 -48.49 97.72 -48.97
C GLY A 388 -48.35 99.08 -49.68
N ILE A 389 -49.30 99.43 -50.57
CA ILE A 389 -49.31 100.72 -51.31
C ILE A 389 -50.73 101.34 -51.40
N PRO A 390 -50.88 102.68 -51.42
CA PRO A 390 -52.13 103.42 -51.21
C PRO A 390 -52.76 104.11 -52.46
N TYR A 391 -54.08 104.36 -52.33
CA TYR A 391 -54.99 105.40 -52.82
C TYR A 391 -55.05 105.91 -54.29
N SER A 392 -54.09 105.67 -55.19
CA SER A 392 -54.30 105.91 -56.63
C SER A 392 -55.12 104.80 -57.32
N GLN A 393 -55.40 103.72 -56.58
CA GLN A 393 -56.15 102.56 -57.03
C GLN A 393 -57.66 102.68 -56.94
N TYR A 394 -58.26 103.73 -56.36
CA TYR A 394 -59.72 103.77 -56.16
C TYR A 394 -60.54 103.67 -57.47
N THR A 395 -59.98 104.16 -58.58
CA THR A 395 -60.57 104.04 -59.92
C THR A 395 -60.32 102.67 -60.57
N ALA A 396 -59.18 102.02 -60.28
CA ALA A 396 -58.93 100.62 -60.66
C ALA A 396 -59.77 99.65 -59.82
N LEU A 397 -60.02 99.98 -58.56
CA LEU A 397 -60.79 99.23 -57.58
C LEU A 397 -62.24 99.06 -58.03
N LYS A 398 -62.81 100.03 -58.75
CA LYS A 398 -64.18 99.95 -59.28
C LYS A 398 -64.32 98.94 -60.43
N ASN A 399 -63.32 98.84 -61.30
CA ASN A 399 -63.26 97.80 -62.34
C ASN A 399 -62.84 96.44 -61.77
N GLN A 400 -61.95 96.44 -60.77
CA GLN A 400 -61.69 95.26 -59.96
C GLN A 400 -62.94 94.79 -59.21
N MET A 401 -63.85 95.68 -58.77
CA MET A 401 -65.06 95.28 -58.03
C MET A 401 -66.01 94.45 -58.89
N MET A 402 -66.09 94.74 -60.19
CA MET A 402 -66.86 93.94 -61.14
C MET A 402 -66.20 92.57 -61.39
N LEU A 403 -64.86 92.51 -61.47
CA LEU A 403 -64.11 91.26 -61.56
C LEU A 403 -64.15 90.45 -60.25
N VAL A 404 -64.14 91.13 -59.10
CA VAL A 404 -64.26 90.58 -57.75
C VAL A 404 -65.65 90.00 -57.55
N GLN A 405 -66.70 90.58 -58.13
CA GLN A 405 -68.04 90.00 -58.09
C GLN A 405 -68.07 88.66 -58.84
N THR A 406 -67.52 88.60 -60.06
CA THR A 406 -67.45 87.35 -60.84
C THR A 406 -66.54 86.31 -60.20
N LEU A 407 -65.41 86.74 -59.63
CA LEU A 407 -64.54 85.88 -58.82
C LEU A 407 -65.19 85.46 -57.51
N SER A 408 -66.06 86.28 -56.92
CA SER A 408 -66.80 85.94 -55.71
C SER A 408 -67.80 84.83 -55.99
N ASP A 409 -68.51 84.89 -57.10
CA ASP A 409 -69.45 83.83 -57.51
C ASP A 409 -68.71 82.51 -57.84
N ASP A 410 -67.56 82.60 -58.50
CA ASP A 410 -66.71 81.44 -58.81
C ASP A 410 -66.04 80.86 -57.55
N ASN A 411 -65.65 81.72 -56.60
CA ASN A 411 -65.14 81.32 -55.29
C ASN A 411 -66.23 80.73 -54.40
N GLN A 412 -67.47 81.23 -54.47
CA GLN A 412 -68.63 80.68 -53.76
C GLN A 412 -68.89 79.24 -54.21
N SER A 413 -68.86 79.01 -55.52
CA SER A 413 -69.01 77.68 -56.13
C SER A 413 -67.89 76.72 -55.71
N LYS A 414 -66.64 77.21 -55.63
CA LYS A 414 -65.49 76.44 -55.11
C LYS A 414 -65.58 76.20 -53.60
N LEU A 415 -66.12 77.15 -52.84
CA LEU A 415 -66.35 77.02 -51.39
C LEU A 415 -67.35 75.90 -51.11
N GLU A 416 -68.47 75.87 -51.84
CA GLU A 416 -69.47 74.79 -51.71
C GLU A 416 -68.88 73.42 -52.06
N SER A 417 -68.05 73.34 -53.11
CA SER A 417 -67.34 72.10 -53.47
C SER A 417 -66.32 71.66 -52.39
N ASN A 418 -65.58 72.61 -51.82
CA ASN A 418 -64.63 72.35 -50.75
C ASN A 418 -65.32 71.96 -49.44
N GLU A 419 -66.47 72.57 -49.12
CA GLU A 419 -67.28 72.19 -47.94
C GLU A 419 -67.77 70.75 -48.06
N GLN A 420 -68.19 70.31 -49.25
CA GLN A 420 -68.54 68.92 -49.51
C GLN A 420 -67.35 67.97 -49.35
N GLN A 421 -66.16 68.35 -49.82
CA GLN A 421 -64.93 67.57 -49.60
C GLN A 421 -64.53 67.50 -48.13
N ILE A 422 -64.63 68.61 -47.39
CA ILE A 422 -64.35 68.65 -45.95
C ILE A 422 -65.29 67.72 -45.20
N GLU A 423 -66.57 67.68 -45.56
CA GLU A 423 -67.53 66.78 -44.93
C GLU A 423 -67.24 65.30 -45.27
N GLN A 424 -66.81 65.00 -46.49
CA GLN A 424 -66.33 63.66 -46.84
C GLN A 424 -65.11 63.25 -46.00
N TYR A 425 -64.10 64.12 -45.89
CA TYR A 425 -62.91 63.85 -45.08
C TYR A 425 -63.23 63.73 -43.59
N ARG A 426 -64.19 64.50 -43.06
CA ARG A 426 -64.66 64.36 -41.67
C ARG A 426 -65.23 62.98 -41.41
N ASN A 427 -66.08 62.49 -42.31
CA ASN A 427 -66.66 61.15 -42.21
C ASN A 427 -65.59 60.04 -42.29
N GLU A 428 -64.59 60.18 -43.16
CA GLU A 428 -63.44 59.25 -43.22
C GLU A 428 -62.62 59.27 -41.92
N ILE A 429 -62.33 60.45 -41.37
CA ILE A 429 -61.59 60.58 -40.10
C ILE A 429 -62.35 59.93 -38.94
N GLU A 430 -63.68 60.07 -38.89
CA GLU A 430 -64.50 59.42 -37.86
C GLU A 430 -64.55 57.89 -38.01
N ALA A 431 -64.57 57.39 -39.24
CA ALA A 431 -64.49 55.95 -39.51
C ALA A 431 -63.12 55.39 -39.09
N LEU A 432 -62.03 56.07 -39.46
CA LEU A 432 -60.66 55.72 -39.05
C LEU A 432 -60.49 55.76 -37.52
N ARG A 433 -61.03 56.79 -36.84
CA ARG A 433 -61.00 56.87 -35.37
C ARG A 433 -61.71 55.69 -34.72
N ARG A 434 -62.89 55.30 -35.21
CA ARG A 434 -63.61 54.12 -34.69
C ARG A 434 -62.80 52.84 -34.87
N GLN A 435 -62.17 52.66 -36.02
CA GLN A 435 -61.33 51.50 -36.29
C GLN A 435 -60.09 51.46 -35.38
N MET A 436 -59.45 52.62 -35.16
CA MET A 436 -58.29 52.74 -34.27
C MET A 436 -58.65 52.41 -32.82
N LEU A 437 -59.83 52.85 -32.36
CA LEU A 437 -60.30 52.57 -31.00
C LEU A 437 -60.58 51.08 -30.79
N ALA A 438 -61.17 50.41 -31.79
CA ALA A 438 -61.40 48.97 -31.77
C ALA A 438 -60.07 48.18 -31.71
N GLN A 439 -59.10 48.53 -32.56
CA GLN A 439 -57.75 47.92 -32.52
C GLN A 439 -57.05 48.14 -31.18
N GLN A 440 -57.19 49.33 -30.58
CA GLN A 440 -56.58 49.63 -29.30
C GLN A 440 -57.17 48.80 -28.15
N GLN A 441 -58.47 48.48 -28.23
CA GLN A 441 -59.17 47.66 -27.26
C GLN A 441 -58.79 46.18 -27.39
N GLU A 442 -58.65 45.68 -28.62
CA GLU A 442 -58.16 44.32 -28.91
C GLU A 442 -56.72 44.12 -28.42
N PHE A 443 -55.82 45.07 -28.74
CA PHE A 443 -54.44 45.04 -28.27
C PHE A 443 -54.33 45.04 -26.73
N ARG A 444 -55.22 45.78 -26.05
CA ARG A 444 -55.32 45.79 -24.57
C ARG A 444 -55.69 44.43 -24.00
N SER A 445 -56.60 43.70 -24.66
CA SER A 445 -57.00 42.36 -24.24
C SER A 445 -55.82 41.39 -24.36
N GLU A 446 -55.14 41.37 -25.51
CA GLU A 446 -53.97 40.51 -25.73
C GLU A 446 -52.82 40.83 -24.76
N THR A 447 -52.61 42.10 -24.41
CA THR A 447 -51.56 42.47 -23.44
C THR A 447 -51.88 41.96 -22.04
N ASN A 448 -53.16 41.98 -21.63
CA ASN A 448 -53.56 41.44 -20.33
C ASN A 448 -53.39 39.92 -20.27
N GLU A 449 -53.79 39.20 -21.31
CA GLU A 449 -53.60 37.74 -21.40
C GLU A 449 -52.11 37.37 -21.39
N ARG A 450 -51.27 38.10 -22.14
CA ARG A 450 -49.81 37.92 -22.09
C ARG A 450 -49.22 38.15 -20.70
N LYS A 451 -49.73 39.13 -19.94
CA LYS A 451 -49.28 39.40 -18.56
C LYS A 451 -49.61 38.23 -17.63
N GLU A 452 -50.79 37.63 -17.76
CA GLU A 452 -51.18 36.46 -16.97
C GLU A 452 -50.30 35.25 -17.30
N ILE A 453 -50.04 34.99 -18.59
CA ILE A 453 -49.13 33.91 -19.02
C ILE A 453 -47.71 34.15 -18.51
N LEU A 454 -47.22 35.40 -18.55
CA LEU A 454 -45.90 35.76 -18.01
C LEU A 454 -45.81 35.55 -16.50
N ALA A 455 -46.86 35.88 -15.75
CA ALA A 455 -46.93 35.65 -14.32
C ALA A 455 -46.89 34.14 -13.99
N LEU A 456 -47.65 33.33 -14.73
CA LEU A 456 -47.65 31.87 -14.57
C LEU A 456 -46.28 31.25 -14.92
N ASN A 457 -45.66 31.69 -16.01
CA ASN A 457 -44.34 31.22 -16.42
C ASN A 457 -43.26 31.61 -15.41
N ARG A 458 -43.36 32.80 -14.79
CA ARG A 458 -42.45 33.20 -13.71
C ARG A 458 -42.57 32.25 -12.51
N HIS A 459 -43.80 31.93 -12.08
CA HIS A 459 -44.00 30.97 -10.99
C HIS A 459 -43.40 29.60 -11.30
N ARG A 460 -43.62 29.07 -12.51
CA ARG A 460 -43.02 27.80 -12.95
C ARG A 460 -41.50 27.85 -13.00
N TYR A 461 -40.94 28.99 -13.40
CA TYR A 461 -39.50 29.19 -13.43
C TYR A 461 -38.91 29.20 -12.01
N ASP A 462 -39.57 29.87 -11.06
CA ASP A 462 -39.15 29.88 -9.66
C ASP A 462 -39.20 28.48 -9.02
N GLU A 463 -40.24 27.69 -9.32
CA GLU A 463 -40.30 26.28 -8.92
C GLU A 463 -39.16 25.45 -9.52
N LEU A 464 -38.88 25.64 -10.82
CA LEU A 464 -37.79 24.93 -11.50
C LEU A 464 -36.43 25.29 -10.91
N VAL A 465 -36.21 26.56 -10.59
CA VAL A 465 -34.99 27.04 -9.92
C VAL A 465 -34.86 26.41 -8.53
N GLN A 466 -35.94 26.35 -7.74
CA GLN A 466 -35.91 25.68 -6.44
C GLN A 466 -35.58 24.18 -6.57
N MET A 467 -36.20 23.47 -7.53
CA MET A 467 -35.90 22.07 -7.79
C MET A 467 -34.45 21.87 -8.23
N THR A 468 -33.94 22.74 -9.09
CA THR A 468 -32.56 22.68 -9.58
C THR A 468 -31.57 22.92 -8.44
N ASN A 469 -31.83 23.91 -7.56
CA ASN A 469 -31.00 24.16 -6.39
C ASN A 469 -31.00 22.97 -5.42
N LYS A 470 -32.15 22.35 -5.18
CA LYS A 470 -32.23 21.10 -4.40
C LYS A 470 -31.39 19.99 -5.04
N ALA A 471 -31.50 19.78 -6.34
CA ALA A 471 -30.68 18.80 -7.06
C ALA A 471 -29.17 19.13 -6.98
N LEU A 472 -28.80 20.41 -7.03
CA LEU A 472 -27.42 20.87 -6.91
C LEU A 472 -26.83 20.57 -5.53
N THR A 473 -27.59 20.86 -4.46
CA THR A 473 -27.18 20.51 -3.09
C THR A 473 -27.03 19.00 -2.89
N PHE A 474 -27.92 18.19 -3.48
CA PHE A 474 -27.80 16.74 -3.44
C PHE A 474 -26.55 16.24 -4.16
N ARG A 475 -26.24 16.83 -5.33
CA ARG A 475 -25.01 16.54 -6.09
C ARG A 475 -23.76 16.92 -5.31
N GLU A 476 -23.73 18.09 -4.67
CA GLU A 476 -22.61 18.50 -3.82
C GLU A 476 -22.40 17.53 -2.65
N HIS A 477 -23.49 17.10 -2.01
CA HIS A 477 -23.41 16.10 -0.96
C HIS A 477 -22.87 14.76 -1.47
N ALA A 478 -23.34 14.30 -2.64
CA ALA A 478 -22.83 13.08 -3.27
C ALA A 478 -21.34 13.17 -3.62
N VAL A 479 -20.86 14.32 -4.11
CA VAL A 479 -19.44 14.57 -4.40
C VAL A 479 -18.61 14.51 -3.13
N ASN A 480 -19.07 15.15 -2.04
CA ASN A 480 -18.38 15.11 -0.75
C ASN A 480 -18.30 13.68 -0.19
N THR A 481 -19.39 12.91 -0.26
CA THR A 481 -19.42 11.50 0.15
C THR A 481 -18.46 10.65 -0.70
N MET A 482 -18.40 10.86 -2.02
CA MET A 482 -17.43 10.17 -2.88
C MET A 482 -15.98 10.51 -2.53
N GLN A 483 -15.70 11.77 -2.15
CA GLN A 483 -14.36 12.18 -1.73
C GLN A 483 -13.96 11.53 -0.40
N GLN A 484 -14.89 11.45 0.56
CA GLN A 484 -14.69 10.70 1.81
C GLN A 484 -14.45 9.21 1.55
N LEU A 485 -15.25 8.56 0.69
CA LEU A 485 -15.03 7.16 0.31
C LEU A 485 -13.66 6.92 -0.35
N ARG A 486 -13.18 7.87 -1.18
CA ARG A 486 -11.83 7.79 -1.75
C ARG A 486 -10.74 7.89 -0.69
N SER A 487 -10.88 8.79 0.29
CA SER A 487 -9.93 8.83 1.42
C SER A 487 -9.94 7.55 2.23
N THR A 488 -11.12 7.01 2.57
CA THR A 488 -11.24 5.76 3.33
C THR A 488 -10.65 4.58 2.56
N ARG A 489 -10.87 4.52 1.23
CA ARG A 489 -10.24 3.50 0.37
C ARG A 489 -8.71 3.60 0.38
N SER A 490 -8.16 4.81 0.34
CA SER A 490 -6.71 5.02 0.41
C SER A 490 -6.13 4.56 1.75
N THR A 491 -6.81 4.89 2.86
CA THR A 491 -6.40 4.43 4.20
C THR A 491 -6.49 2.92 4.33
N ALA A 492 -7.57 2.30 3.83
CA ALA A 492 -7.74 0.85 3.83
C ALA A 492 -6.65 0.15 2.99
N ALA A 493 -6.29 0.70 1.83
CA ALA A 493 -5.20 0.17 1.00
C ALA A 493 -3.85 0.23 1.75
N SER A 494 -3.53 1.35 2.41
CA SER A 494 -2.33 1.48 3.22
C SER A 494 -2.28 0.48 4.39
N LEU A 495 -3.42 0.24 5.04
CA LEU A 495 -3.51 -0.76 6.11
C LEU A 495 -3.29 -2.18 5.58
N ILE A 496 -3.86 -2.52 4.41
CA ILE A 496 -3.63 -3.82 3.77
C ILE A 496 -2.15 -4.01 3.44
N ASP A 497 -1.48 -3.01 2.88
CA ASP A 497 -0.03 -3.08 2.59
C ASP A 497 0.81 -3.27 3.86
N GLN A 498 0.43 -2.60 4.96
CA GLN A 498 1.05 -2.80 6.26
C GLN A 498 0.84 -4.23 6.77
N TYR A 499 -0.40 -4.75 6.75
CA TYR A 499 -0.69 -6.13 7.15
C TYR A 499 0.07 -7.16 6.29
N ILE A 500 0.20 -6.95 4.98
CA ILE A 500 1.00 -7.83 4.11
C ILE A 500 2.47 -7.81 4.53
N THR A 501 3.00 -6.64 4.87
CA THR A 501 4.39 -6.48 5.33
C THR A 501 4.62 -7.20 6.66
N ASP A 502 3.70 -7.04 7.61
CA ASP A 502 3.77 -7.70 8.93
C ASP A 502 3.65 -9.23 8.78
N CYS A 503 2.74 -9.72 7.94
CA CYS A 503 2.62 -11.16 7.64
C CYS A 503 3.88 -11.74 7.01
N ARG A 504 4.56 -10.99 6.12
CA ARG A 504 5.86 -11.42 5.56
C ARG A 504 6.94 -11.49 6.64
N ALA A 505 7.03 -10.48 7.50
CA ALA A 505 7.99 -10.49 8.61
C ALA A 505 7.77 -11.66 9.58
N VAL A 506 6.51 -12.00 9.88
CA VAL A 506 6.17 -13.20 10.66
C VAL A 506 6.57 -14.48 9.91
N GLY A 507 6.29 -14.56 8.60
CA GLY A 507 6.71 -15.67 7.75
C GLY A 507 8.21 -15.91 7.76
N ASP A 508 9.00 -14.84 7.62
CA ASP A 508 10.47 -14.90 7.67
C ASP A 508 10.97 -15.37 9.05
N CYS A 509 10.35 -14.89 10.14
CA CYS A 509 10.68 -15.32 11.50
C CYS A 509 10.39 -16.82 11.72
N VAL A 510 9.21 -17.29 11.26
CA VAL A 510 8.85 -18.71 11.32
C VAL A 510 9.86 -19.55 10.52
N GLN A 511 10.24 -19.10 9.33
CA GLN A 511 11.21 -19.82 8.49
C GLN A 511 12.60 -19.87 9.13
N MET A 512 13.08 -18.78 9.73
CA MET A 512 14.34 -18.80 10.49
C MET A 512 14.28 -19.75 11.70
N ASN A 513 13.16 -19.80 12.41
CA ASN A 513 13.00 -20.72 13.54
C ASN A 513 12.97 -22.19 13.09
N ILE A 514 12.30 -22.49 11.97
CA ILE A 514 12.31 -23.84 11.38
C ILE A 514 13.73 -24.24 10.97
N GLN A 515 14.50 -23.32 10.37
CA GLN A 515 15.89 -23.58 10.00
C GLN A 515 16.76 -23.88 11.22
N ARG A 516 16.65 -23.07 12.28
CA ARG A 516 17.36 -23.31 13.56
C ARG A 516 17.01 -24.66 14.17
N MET A 517 15.72 -24.97 14.30
CA MET A 517 15.26 -26.27 14.81
C MET A 517 15.78 -27.44 13.95
N THR A 518 15.86 -27.27 12.63
CA THR A 518 16.39 -28.30 11.73
C THR A 518 17.89 -28.53 11.95
N GLU A 519 18.65 -27.45 12.14
CA GLU A 519 20.09 -27.53 12.47
C GLU A 519 20.31 -28.21 13.83
N ASP A 520 19.52 -27.85 14.84
CA ASP A 520 19.58 -28.44 16.19
C ASP A 520 19.23 -29.95 16.15
N ILE A 521 18.16 -30.33 15.45
CA ILE A 521 17.80 -31.75 15.25
C ILE A 521 18.93 -32.50 14.52
N ARG A 522 19.51 -31.91 13.47
CA ARG A 522 20.63 -32.52 12.74
C ARG A 522 21.84 -32.73 13.65
N SER A 523 22.18 -31.75 14.50
CA SER A 523 23.28 -31.88 15.46
C SER A 523 23.00 -32.97 16.49
N MET A 524 21.78 -33.04 17.03
CA MET A 524 21.39 -34.10 17.96
C MET A 524 21.51 -35.49 17.32
N LEU A 525 20.97 -35.66 16.11
CA LEU A 525 21.06 -36.93 15.36
C LEU A 525 22.51 -37.34 15.09
N SER A 526 23.42 -36.39 14.84
CA SER A 526 24.84 -36.67 14.68
C SER A 526 25.46 -37.19 15.99
N ASN A 527 25.13 -36.60 17.14
CA ASN A 527 25.64 -37.02 18.44
C ASN A 527 25.11 -38.41 18.84
N TYR A 528 23.84 -38.69 18.60
CA TYR A 528 23.27 -40.02 18.81
C TYR A 528 23.93 -41.07 17.91
N SER A 529 24.15 -40.76 16.62
CA SER A 529 24.80 -41.72 15.72
C SER A 529 26.24 -42.06 16.12
N CYS A 530 26.99 -41.08 16.63
CA CYS A 530 28.34 -41.29 17.17
C CYS A 530 28.32 -42.19 18.42
N SER A 531 27.42 -41.90 19.37
CA SER A 531 27.30 -42.67 20.62
C SER A 531 26.85 -44.11 20.37
N ILE A 532 25.92 -44.34 19.44
CA ILE A 532 25.53 -45.68 18.97
C ILE A 532 26.72 -46.40 18.34
N GLY A 533 27.54 -45.70 17.56
CA GLY A 533 28.78 -46.25 16.99
C GLY A 533 29.75 -46.74 18.07
N GLN A 534 29.94 -45.98 19.14
CA GLN A 534 30.81 -46.37 20.26
C GLN A 534 30.27 -47.61 21.00
N VAL A 535 28.97 -47.66 21.29
CA VAL A 535 28.33 -48.83 21.92
C VAL A 535 28.51 -50.10 21.08
N MET A 536 28.34 -50.00 19.76
CA MET A 536 28.55 -51.12 18.83
C MET A 536 29.98 -51.64 18.84
N THR A 537 30.99 -50.75 18.93
CA THR A 537 32.40 -51.15 19.04
C THR A 537 32.68 -51.88 20.34
N ILE A 538 32.23 -51.35 21.48
CA ILE A 538 32.43 -51.98 22.80
C ILE A 538 31.72 -53.33 22.86
N SER A 539 30.50 -53.43 22.31
CA SER A 539 29.74 -54.70 22.26
C SER A 539 30.48 -55.79 21.48
N ASN A 540 31.11 -55.43 20.36
CA ASN A 540 31.93 -56.37 19.59
C ASN A 540 33.19 -56.80 20.35
N ASN A 541 33.84 -55.90 21.10
CA ASN A 541 35.00 -56.24 21.93
C ASN A 541 34.63 -57.23 23.04
N ILE A 542 33.54 -56.98 23.78
CA ILE A 542 33.02 -57.89 24.81
C ILE A 542 32.75 -59.27 24.20
N ARG A 543 32.08 -59.33 23.04
CA ARG A 543 31.77 -60.60 22.37
C ARG A 543 33.03 -61.40 22.02
N GLN A 544 34.07 -60.73 21.52
CA GLN A 544 35.35 -61.39 21.22
C GLN A 544 36.05 -61.89 22.48
N GLN A 545 36.10 -61.07 23.54
CA GLN A 545 36.70 -61.47 24.81
C GLN A 545 35.95 -62.64 25.45
N MET A 546 34.62 -62.69 25.36
CA MET A 546 33.82 -63.81 25.85
C MET A 546 34.09 -65.13 25.13
N TYR A 547 34.32 -65.08 23.81
CA TYR A 547 34.71 -66.27 23.05
C TYR A 547 36.04 -66.84 23.53
N VAL A 548 37.04 -65.96 23.76
CA VAL A 548 38.35 -66.36 24.28
C VAL A 548 38.24 -66.90 25.72
N LEU A 549 37.37 -66.32 26.56
CA LEU A 549 37.15 -66.81 27.92
C LEU A 549 36.61 -68.25 27.91
N ASN A 550 35.64 -68.54 27.05
CA ASN A 550 35.04 -69.88 26.95
C ASN A 550 36.09 -70.94 26.59
N GLU A 551 36.96 -70.66 25.63
CA GLU A 551 38.04 -71.57 25.25
C GLU A 551 39.05 -71.81 26.39
N LYS A 552 39.40 -70.77 27.16
CA LYS A 552 40.28 -70.90 28.31
C LYS A 552 39.66 -71.69 29.46
N VAL A 553 38.38 -71.46 29.76
CA VAL A 553 37.62 -72.24 30.75
C VAL A 553 37.58 -73.73 30.38
N ARG A 554 37.41 -74.05 29.09
CA ARG A 554 37.48 -75.44 28.59
C ARG A 554 38.86 -76.07 28.82
N ALA A 555 39.94 -75.31 28.64
CA ALA A 555 41.29 -75.81 28.88
C ALA A 555 41.51 -76.16 30.37
N VAL A 556 41.07 -75.29 31.28
CA VAL A 556 41.11 -75.53 32.74
C VAL A 556 40.28 -76.77 33.11
N LEU A 557 39.10 -76.94 32.52
CA LEU A 557 38.27 -78.14 32.70
C LEU A 557 38.99 -79.42 32.26
N SER A 558 39.64 -79.39 31.10
CA SER A 558 40.40 -80.54 30.59
C SER A 558 41.52 -80.95 31.55
N LEU A 559 42.23 -79.98 32.13
CA LEU A 559 43.27 -80.23 33.14
C LEU A 559 42.68 -80.89 34.39
N ALA A 560 41.54 -80.40 34.88
CA ALA A 560 40.83 -80.99 36.02
C ALA A 560 40.47 -82.46 35.75
N PHE A 561 39.86 -82.76 34.60
CA PHE A 561 39.50 -84.13 34.22
C PHE A 561 40.71 -85.06 34.16
N GLN A 562 41.82 -84.61 33.57
CA GLN A 562 43.04 -85.41 33.48
C GLN A 562 43.60 -85.75 34.87
N ASN A 563 43.65 -84.76 35.76
CA ASN A 563 44.13 -84.94 37.12
C ASN A 563 43.24 -85.90 37.94
N PHE A 564 41.92 -85.81 37.80
CA PHE A 564 41.00 -86.75 38.45
C PHE A 564 41.13 -88.18 37.90
N HIS A 565 41.39 -88.33 36.60
CA HIS A 565 41.65 -89.65 36.00
C HIS A 565 42.91 -90.31 36.59
N THR A 566 43.97 -89.55 36.88
CA THR A 566 45.17 -90.10 37.53
C THR A 566 44.87 -90.63 38.93
N ILE A 567 44.07 -89.91 39.73
CA ILE A 567 43.62 -90.39 41.06
C ILE A 567 42.84 -91.70 40.91
N PHE A 568 41.99 -91.78 39.88
CA PHE A 568 41.18 -92.97 39.62
C PHE A 568 42.04 -94.21 39.31
N GLU A 569 43.10 -94.07 38.50
CA GLU A 569 44.00 -95.19 38.19
C GLU A 569 44.72 -95.72 39.43
N GLU A 570 45.14 -94.83 40.33
CA GLU A 570 45.85 -95.19 41.55
C GLU A 570 44.94 -95.90 42.56
N LEU A 571 43.67 -95.48 42.68
CA LEU A 571 42.67 -96.20 43.49
C LEU A 571 42.46 -97.64 42.99
N ASN A 572 42.42 -97.85 41.67
CA ASN A 572 42.31 -99.20 41.10
C ASN A 572 43.54 -100.05 41.42
N GLN A 573 44.72 -99.44 41.48
CA GLN A 573 45.96 -100.13 41.83
C GLN A 573 45.93 -100.62 43.29
N ILE A 574 45.50 -99.77 44.24
CA ILE A 574 45.35 -100.15 45.65
C ILE A 574 44.35 -101.31 45.80
N TYR A 575 43.20 -101.24 45.12
CA TYR A 575 42.21 -102.32 45.16
C TYR A 575 42.77 -103.66 44.64
N SER A 576 43.49 -103.64 43.53
CA SER A 576 44.13 -104.84 42.96
C SER A 576 45.16 -105.47 43.91
N GLN A 577 45.91 -104.64 44.65
CA GLN A 577 46.85 -105.09 45.67
C GLN A 577 46.11 -105.76 46.84
N PHE A 578 45.10 -105.10 47.41
CA PHE A 578 44.28 -105.66 48.48
C PHE A 578 43.69 -107.03 48.10
N GLN A 579 43.13 -107.14 46.89
CA GLN A 579 42.57 -108.39 46.39
C GLN A 579 43.61 -109.51 46.32
N THR A 580 44.83 -109.21 45.85
CA THR A 580 45.90 -110.20 45.70
C THR A 580 46.44 -110.69 47.04
N GLU A 581 46.60 -109.78 48.01
CA GLU A 581 47.06 -110.13 49.36
C GLU A 581 46.03 -111.01 50.09
N LEU A 582 44.74 -110.67 49.97
CA LEU A 582 43.65 -111.42 50.60
C LEU A 582 43.60 -112.86 50.09
N ASP A 583 43.73 -113.02 48.77
CA ASP A 583 43.71 -114.31 48.10
C ASP A 583 44.92 -115.21 48.51
N CYS A 584 46.02 -114.59 48.92
CA CYS A 584 47.21 -115.28 49.42
C CYS A 584 47.02 -115.80 50.84
N GLU A 585 46.56 -114.95 51.78
CA GLU A 585 46.32 -115.36 53.18
C GLU A 585 45.26 -116.47 53.26
N LEU A 586 44.21 -116.42 52.44
CA LEU A 586 43.20 -117.47 52.37
C LEU A 586 43.76 -118.82 51.89
N LYS A 587 44.65 -118.82 50.88
CA LYS A 587 45.30 -120.05 50.39
C LYS A 587 46.22 -120.68 51.44
N VAL A 588 46.90 -119.87 52.24
CA VAL A 588 47.76 -120.36 53.33
C VAL A 588 46.94 -121.12 54.36
N LEU A 589 45.77 -120.61 54.74
CA LEU A 589 44.86 -121.29 55.68
C LEU A 589 44.39 -122.66 55.16
N ILE A 590 43.94 -122.71 53.90
CA ILE A 590 43.44 -123.94 53.27
C ILE A 590 44.53 -125.02 53.27
N ASN A 591 45.77 -124.64 52.93
CA ASN A 591 46.89 -125.57 52.89
C ASN A 591 47.32 -126.06 54.28
N MET A 592 47.24 -125.21 55.32
CA MET A 592 47.52 -125.62 56.71
C MET A 592 46.51 -126.68 57.18
N LEU A 593 45.20 -126.42 57.00
CA LEU A 593 44.14 -127.38 57.36
C LEU A 593 44.30 -128.73 56.63
N ALA A 594 44.66 -128.70 55.34
CA ALA A 594 44.92 -129.92 54.56
C ALA A 594 46.16 -130.70 55.04
N ALA A 595 47.16 -130.03 55.62
CA ALA A 595 48.36 -130.66 56.14
C ALA A 595 48.14 -131.32 57.51
N GLU A 596 47.29 -130.74 58.37
CA GLU A 596 46.87 -131.32 59.64
C GLU A 596 46.12 -132.66 59.41
N LEU A 597 45.19 -132.68 58.45
CA LEU A 597 44.46 -133.87 57.99
C LEU A 597 45.37 -135.06 57.61
N LYS A 598 46.54 -134.80 57.02
CA LYS A 598 47.50 -135.84 56.63
C LYS A 598 48.36 -136.37 57.79
N ARG A 599 48.48 -135.62 58.89
CA ARG A 599 49.27 -136.05 60.06
C ARG A 599 48.50 -137.05 60.93
N ASP A 600 47.18 -136.89 61.06
CA ASP A 600 46.36 -137.76 61.91
C ASP A 600 46.09 -139.16 61.32
N GLU A 601 46.09 -139.31 59.98
CA GLU A 601 45.96 -140.62 59.30
C GLU A 601 47.03 -141.66 59.72
N ARG A 602 48.17 -141.23 60.28
CA ARG A 602 49.28 -142.13 60.62
C ARG A 602 49.29 -142.61 62.07
N HIS A 603 48.51 -142.03 62.99
CA HIS A 603 48.73 -142.26 64.44
C HIS A 603 47.69 -143.11 65.18
N ASN A 604 46.49 -143.38 64.63
CA ASN A 604 45.48 -144.14 65.37
C ASN A 604 44.81 -145.24 64.55
N GLN A 605 45.38 -146.45 64.57
CA GLN A 605 44.65 -147.66 64.18
C GLN A 605 43.80 -148.16 65.36
N ARG A 606 42.48 -148.16 65.12
CA ARG A 606 41.38 -148.90 65.77
C ARG A 606 40.56 -148.15 66.83
N LYS A 607 39.35 -147.78 66.36
CA LYS A 607 38.11 -147.35 67.05
C LYS A 607 37.90 -145.84 67.24
N LEU A 608 37.69 -145.08 66.16
CA LEU A 608 36.95 -143.80 66.19
C LEU A 608 36.47 -143.31 64.80
N VAL A 609 36.16 -144.22 63.86
CA VAL A 609 36.09 -143.85 62.42
C VAL A 609 34.78 -143.19 61.96
N ASN A 610 33.70 -143.14 62.74
CA ASN A 610 32.41 -142.65 62.19
C ASN A 610 31.92 -141.29 62.71
N ILE A 611 32.61 -140.60 63.63
CA ILE A 611 32.12 -139.32 64.19
C ILE A 611 33.02 -138.12 63.81
N GLU A 612 34.31 -138.31 63.49
CA GLU A 612 35.21 -137.18 63.16
C GLU A 612 35.24 -136.83 61.65
N GLU A 613 34.95 -137.77 60.75
CA GLU A 613 34.98 -137.53 59.30
C GLU A 613 33.83 -136.63 58.83
N GLU A 614 32.67 -136.70 59.50
CA GLU A 614 31.49 -135.86 59.16
C GLU A 614 31.70 -134.38 59.55
N THR A 615 32.36 -134.12 60.68
CA THR A 615 32.67 -132.76 61.17
C THR A 615 33.67 -132.06 60.25
N LEU A 616 34.69 -132.79 59.78
CA LEU A 616 35.70 -132.27 58.85
C LEU A 616 35.14 -131.96 57.46
N ILE A 617 34.22 -132.78 56.95
CA ILE A 617 33.52 -132.51 55.67
C ILE A 617 32.65 -131.24 55.81
N LYS A 618 31.96 -131.05 56.94
CA LYS A 618 31.17 -129.84 57.21
C LYS A 618 32.04 -128.59 57.32
N MET A 619 33.20 -128.66 57.98
CA MET A 619 34.14 -127.52 58.03
C MET A 619 34.68 -127.17 56.63
N ARG A 620 35.04 -128.16 55.82
CA ARG A 620 35.50 -127.92 54.44
C ARG A 620 34.43 -127.28 53.56
N ALA A 621 33.18 -127.73 53.68
CA ALA A 621 32.05 -127.13 52.96
C ALA A 621 31.81 -125.68 53.39
N CYS A 622 31.83 -125.40 54.70
CA CYS A 622 31.66 -124.04 55.23
C CYS A 622 32.75 -123.07 54.73
N PHE A 623 34.01 -123.50 54.65
CA PHE A 623 35.08 -122.69 54.07
C PHE A 623 34.96 -122.49 52.57
N GLN A 624 34.51 -123.51 51.84
CA GLN A 624 34.28 -123.39 50.40
C GLN A 624 33.14 -122.40 50.11
N ASP A 625 32.07 -122.42 50.91
CA ASP A 625 30.96 -121.46 50.84
C ASP A 625 31.42 -120.03 51.20
N MET A 626 32.32 -119.89 52.18
CA MET A 626 32.93 -118.61 52.56
C MET A 626 33.73 -117.99 51.40
N LEU A 627 34.50 -118.78 50.66
CA LEU A 627 35.20 -118.31 49.46
C LEU A 627 34.25 -117.85 48.35
N VAL A 628 33.12 -118.55 48.19
CA VAL A 628 32.11 -118.22 47.20
C VAL A 628 31.32 -116.95 47.59
N SER A 629 31.15 -116.66 48.89
CA SER A 629 30.43 -115.47 49.36
C SER A 629 31.30 -114.21 49.42
N PHE A 630 32.59 -114.30 49.74
CA PHE A 630 33.41 -113.11 50.01
C PHE A 630 33.80 -112.35 48.73
N ASN A 631 34.17 -113.07 47.66
CA ASN A 631 34.69 -112.49 46.42
C ASN A 631 33.66 -111.62 45.66
N PRO A 632 32.37 -112.03 45.49
CA PRO A 632 31.35 -111.21 44.84
C PRO A 632 31.04 -109.92 45.63
N THR A 633 31.09 -109.97 46.97
CA THR A 633 30.76 -108.81 47.80
C THR A 633 31.86 -107.75 47.76
N THR A 634 33.14 -108.14 47.79
CA THR A 634 34.24 -107.19 47.58
C THR A 634 34.18 -106.55 46.19
N GLN A 635 33.78 -107.31 45.17
CA GLN A 635 33.63 -106.79 43.81
C GLN A 635 32.43 -105.84 43.67
N SER A 636 31.30 -106.13 44.33
CA SER A 636 30.14 -105.23 44.38
C SER A 636 30.49 -103.90 45.05
N LEU A 637 31.17 -103.95 46.21
CA LEU A 637 31.61 -102.76 46.93
C LEU A 637 32.54 -101.87 46.10
N TRP A 638 33.44 -102.47 45.31
CA TRP A 638 34.29 -101.71 44.38
C TRP A 638 33.52 -101.07 43.22
N LEU A 639 32.53 -101.78 42.65
CA LEU A 639 31.68 -101.23 41.59
C LEU A 639 30.84 -100.04 42.08
N ASP A 640 30.36 -100.09 43.32
CA ASP A 640 29.62 -98.98 43.95
C ASP A 640 30.53 -97.76 44.18
N LEU A 641 31.76 -97.97 44.69
CA LEU A 641 32.78 -96.93 44.80
C LEU A 641 33.16 -96.33 43.43
N HIS A 642 33.33 -97.17 42.41
CA HIS A 642 33.65 -96.75 41.05
C HIS A 642 32.54 -95.90 40.40
N SER A 643 31.29 -96.36 40.53
CA SER A 643 30.10 -95.66 40.03
C SER A 643 29.94 -94.30 40.72
N PHE A 644 30.11 -94.27 42.05
CA PHE A 644 30.06 -93.03 42.83
C PHE A 644 31.11 -92.02 42.38
N PHE A 645 32.37 -92.45 42.18
CA PHE A 645 33.45 -91.57 41.73
C PHE A 645 33.17 -90.99 40.32
N THR A 646 32.78 -91.85 39.39
CA THR A 646 32.57 -91.48 37.98
C THR A 646 31.36 -90.56 37.79
N GLN A 647 30.23 -90.87 38.46
CA GLN A 647 28.99 -90.10 38.29
C GLN A 647 29.07 -88.73 38.97
N ARG A 648 29.73 -88.63 40.13
CA ARG A 648 29.79 -87.40 40.93
C ARG A 648 30.75 -86.36 40.36
N ILE A 649 31.91 -86.78 39.84
CA ILE A 649 32.87 -85.88 39.18
C ILE A 649 32.22 -85.22 37.95
N SER A 650 31.54 -86.01 37.14
CA SER A 650 30.85 -85.50 35.95
C SER A 650 29.73 -84.52 36.31
N GLN A 651 28.94 -84.80 37.37
CA GLN A 651 27.88 -83.90 37.83
C GLN A 651 28.40 -82.60 38.45
N MET A 652 29.45 -82.67 39.30
CA MET A 652 30.04 -81.49 39.91
C MET A 652 30.62 -80.54 38.86
N LEU A 653 31.41 -81.08 37.92
CA LEU A 653 32.02 -80.27 36.87
C LEU A 653 30.96 -79.73 35.91
N THR A 654 29.87 -80.45 35.66
CA THR A 654 28.82 -79.95 34.75
C THR A 654 27.95 -78.89 35.39
N ASN A 655 27.55 -79.03 36.66
CA ASN A 655 26.61 -78.09 37.28
C ASN A 655 27.27 -76.77 37.68
N GLU A 656 28.44 -76.78 38.31
CA GLU A 656 29.11 -75.55 38.75
C GLU A 656 29.63 -74.72 37.57
N PHE A 657 30.17 -75.37 36.52
CA PHE A 657 30.57 -74.65 35.31
C PHE A 657 29.38 -74.25 34.42
N ARG A 658 28.24 -74.95 34.50
CA ARG A 658 27.00 -74.47 33.88
C ARG A 658 26.50 -73.19 34.56
N THR A 659 26.70 -73.02 35.87
CA THR A 659 26.42 -71.76 36.56
C THR A 659 27.30 -70.62 36.04
N LEU A 660 28.60 -70.85 35.83
CA LEU A 660 29.50 -69.88 35.19
C LEU A 660 29.09 -69.53 33.74
N ILE A 661 28.65 -70.51 32.95
CA ILE A 661 28.12 -70.27 31.60
C ILE A 661 26.78 -69.51 31.66
N GLN A 662 25.92 -69.80 32.64
CA GLN A 662 24.66 -69.07 32.84
C GLN A 662 24.85 -67.64 33.33
N ILE A 663 25.91 -67.37 34.12
CA ILE A 663 26.32 -65.99 34.47
C ILE A 663 26.84 -65.26 33.22
N SER A 664 27.45 -65.96 32.26
CA SER A 664 27.82 -65.36 30.96
C SER A 664 26.62 -65.05 30.04
N ASP A 665 25.50 -65.76 30.21
CA ASP A 665 24.25 -65.50 29.47
C ASP A 665 23.31 -64.49 30.16
N LYS A 666 23.48 -64.27 31.47
CA LYS A 666 22.74 -63.28 32.25
C LYS A 666 23.64 -62.09 32.57
N SER A 667 23.82 -61.21 31.59
CA SER A 667 24.16 -59.82 31.91
C SER A 667 23.05 -59.22 32.77
N THR A 668 23.43 -58.39 33.74
CA THR A 668 22.58 -57.44 34.48
C THR A 668 21.72 -58.03 35.61
N ASN A 669 22.34 -58.31 36.75
CA ASN A 669 21.85 -57.79 38.03
C ASN A 669 22.97 -57.88 39.08
N ASP A 670 23.25 -56.73 39.68
CA ASP A 670 24.03 -56.59 40.91
C ASP A 670 23.50 -57.56 41.97
N ASP A 671 24.38 -58.42 42.49
CA ASP A 671 24.53 -58.73 43.93
C ASP A 671 25.23 -60.07 44.21
N ASP A 672 25.41 -60.96 43.23
CA ASP A 672 26.02 -62.27 43.49
C ASP A 672 27.46 -62.40 42.94
N GLN A 673 28.41 -61.75 43.61
CA GLN A 673 29.84 -62.10 43.53
C GLN A 673 30.12 -63.43 44.25
N GLN A 674 29.44 -64.50 43.87
CA GLN A 674 29.85 -65.86 44.27
C GLN A 674 30.83 -66.40 43.23
N LEU A 675 32.08 -65.95 43.34
CA LEU A 675 33.22 -66.67 42.77
C LEU A 675 33.16 -68.12 43.26
N LEU A 676 33.49 -69.07 42.37
CA LEU A 676 33.55 -70.50 42.69
C LEU A 676 34.35 -70.73 43.99
N ASP A 677 33.68 -71.06 45.09
CA ASP A 677 34.31 -71.40 46.37
C ASP A 677 34.84 -72.84 46.29
N LEU A 678 35.89 -73.02 45.48
CA LEU A 678 36.65 -74.27 45.35
C LEU A 678 37.07 -74.87 46.72
N PRO A 679 37.41 -74.07 47.75
CA PRO A 679 37.58 -74.57 49.11
C PRO A 679 36.32 -75.25 49.70
N ASP A 680 35.14 -74.62 49.61
CA ASP A 680 33.89 -75.17 50.14
C ASP A 680 33.45 -76.44 49.41
N ILE A 681 33.59 -76.45 48.08
CA ILE A 681 33.31 -77.60 47.23
C ILE A 681 34.20 -78.80 47.61
N ARG A 682 35.51 -78.57 47.79
CA ARG A 682 36.47 -79.59 48.25
C ARG A 682 36.06 -80.16 49.60
N ASN A 683 35.70 -79.30 50.55
CA ASN A 683 35.36 -79.72 51.92
C ASN A 683 34.08 -80.57 51.95
N LYS A 684 33.04 -80.17 51.21
CA LYS A 684 31.81 -80.96 51.06
C LYS A 684 32.08 -82.35 50.49
N TRP A 685 32.97 -82.43 49.50
CA TRP A 685 33.31 -83.69 48.84
C TRP A 685 34.10 -84.64 49.75
N LEU A 686 35.09 -84.13 50.49
CA LEU A 686 35.88 -84.94 51.45
C LEU A 686 34.97 -85.57 52.52
N VAL A 687 33.97 -84.83 53.02
CA VAL A 687 33.01 -85.32 54.01
C VAL A 687 32.12 -86.44 53.45
N GLU A 688 31.70 -86.36 52.19
CA GLU A 688 30.90 -87.43 51.55
C GLU A 688 31.73 -88.72 51.37
N GLN A 689 33.01 -88.61 50.97
CA GLN A 689 33.89 -89.78 50.86
C GLN A 689 34.20 -90.42 52.21
N GLU A 690 34.44 -89.60 53.24
CA GLU A 690 34.72 -90.11 54.59
C GLU A 690 33.55 -90.96 55.10
N LYS A 691 32.31 -90.54 54.83
CA LYS A 691 31.10 -91.34 55.14
C LYS A 691 31.08 -92.66 54.38
N LEU A 692 31.39 -92.66 53.08
CA LEU A 692 31.36 -93.87 52.27
C LEU A 692 32.45 -94.86 52.71
N ILE A 693 33.69 -94.40 52.87
CA ILE A 693 34.83 -95.22 53.35
C ILE A 693 34.52 -95.82 54.72
N THR A 694 33.99 -95.01 55.64
CA THR A 694 33.62 -95.48 56.99
C THR A 694 32.48 -96.50 56.92
N THR A 695 31.50 -96.32 56.04
CA THR A 695 30.40 -97.27 55.84
C THR A 695 30.92 -98.61 55.30
N THR A 696 31.78 -98.58 54.27
CA THR A 696 32.40 -99.78 53.70
C THR A 696 33.29 -100.51 54.70
N GLN A 697 34.07 -99.79 55.50
CA GLN A 697 34.87 -100.39 56.59
C GLN A 697 33.97 -101.08 57.61
N ASN A 698 32.89 -100.42 58.04
CA ASN A 698 31.94 -101.00 59.00
C ASN A 698 31.25 -102.26 58.44
N GLU A 699 30.85 -102.26 57.16
CA GLU A 699 30.22 -103.43 56.54
C GLU A 699 31.17 -104.64 56.42
N LEU A 700 32.44 -104.40 56.07
CA LEU A 700 33.47 -105.43 56.06
C LEU A 700 33.77 -105.96 57.46
N GLU A 701 33.82 -105.09 58.47
CA GLU A 701 33.99 -105.49 59.87
C GLU A 701 32.82 -106.34 60.37
N GLN A 702 31.58 -105.95 60.09
CA GLN A 702 30.40 -106.73 60.47
C GLN A 702 30.38 -108.12 59.81
N MET A 703 30.81 -108.21 58.55
CA MET A 703 30.93 -109.49 57.86
C MET A 703 32.01 -110.38 58.49
N ILE A 704 33.18 -109.83 58.81
CA ILE A 704 34.27 -110.55 59.48
C ILE A 704 33.82 -111.03 60.87
N ILE A 705 33.11 -110.20 61.64
CA ILE A 705 32.57 -110.57 62.95
C ILE A 705 31.55 -111.70 62.82
N GLY A 706 30.62 -111.63 61.86
CA GLY A 706 29.65 -112.69 61.59
C GLY A 706 30.29 -114.01 61.17
N LEU A 707 31.40 -113.96 60.42
CA LEU A 707 32.19 -115.13 60.04
C LEU A 707 32.93 -115.75 61.23
N ILE A 708 33.50 -114.93 62.11
CA ILE A 708 34.12 -115.41 63.36
C ILE A 708 33.09 -116.10 64.26
N GLN A 709 31.88 -115.52 64.39
CA GLN A 709 30.79 -116.13 65.17
C GLN A 709 30.38 -117.49 64.59
N SER A 710 30.16 -117.55 63.28
CA SER A 710 29.80 -118.81 62.59
C SER A 710 30.87 -119.89 62.76
N PHE A 711 32.14 -119.50 62.84
CA PHE A 711 33.26 -120.42 63.05
C PHE A 711 33.37 -120.88 64.52
N ASN A 712 33.16 -119.97 65.47
CA ASN A 712 33.16 -120.30 66.91
C ASN A 712 32.01 -121.24 67.27
N ASP A 713 30.82 -121.03 66.70
CA ASP A 713 29.65 -121.90 66.88
C ASP A 713 29.90 -123.34 66.40
N LEU A 714 30.82 -123.55 65.45
CA LEU A 714 31.26 -124.88 65.00
C LEU A 714 32.30 -125.52 65.94
N SER A 715 33.08 -124.72 66.69
CA SER A 715 34.15 -125.21 67.57
C SER A 715 33.65 -125.75 68.92
N ASP A 716 32.44 -125.37 69.36
CA ASP A 716 31.87 -125.74 70.66
C ASP A 716 31.44 -127.22 70.78
N THR A 717 31.72 -128.08 69.79
CA THR A 717 31.20 -129.47 69.73
C THR A 717 32.20 -130.61 69.97
N SER A 718 33.50 -130.37 70.19
CA SER A 718 34.43 -131.42 70.67
C SER A 718 35.80 -130.86 71.04
N ASP A 719 36.36 -131.27 72.19
CA ASP A 719 37.68 -130.89 72.72
C ASP A 719 38.83 -130.99 71.67
N GLN A 720 39.12 -129.89 70.96
CA GLN A 720 40.33 -129.68 70.15
C GLN A 720 40.79 -128.21 70.23
N ASP A 721 41.50 -127.86 71.31
CA ASP A 721 41.94 -126.49 71.65
C ASP A 721 42.96 -125.84 70.68
N ASP A 722 43.52 -126.53 69.67
CA ASP A 722 44.61 -125.99 68.83
C ASP A 722 44.13 -125.37 67.49
N VAL A 723 42.90 -125.65 67.04
CA VAL A 723 42.35 -125.14 65.76
C VAL A 723 41.70 -123.76 65.91
N GLY A 724 41.02 -123.48 67.02
CA GLY A 724 40.36 -122.19 67.28
C GLY A 724 41.32 -121.01 67.49
N VAL A 725 42.53 -121.26 68.02
CA VAL A 725 43.54 -120.22 68.22
C VAL A 725 44.16 -119.77 66.89
N ARG A 726 44.35 -120.70 65.93
CA ARG A 726 44.96 -120.40 64.63
C ARG A 726 44.00 -119.69 63.67
N SER A 727 42.69 -120.00 63.71
CA SER A 727 41.67 -119.28 62.93
C SER A 727 41.53 -117.82 63.39
N THR A 728 41.54 -117.58 64.70
CA THR A 728 41.47 -116.23 65.29
C THR A 728 42.63 -115.33 64.83
N THR A 729 43.83 -115.90 64.67
CA THR A 729 45.02 -115.17 64.20
C THR A 729 44.90 -114.73 62.72
N LEU A 730 44.28 -115.54 61.86
CA LEU A 730 44.03 -115.19 60.46
C LEU A 730 43.00 -114.05 60.33
N PHE A 731 41.91 -114.12 61.08
CA PHE A 731 40.90 -113.07 61.06
C PHE A 731 41.44 -111.71 61.52
N GLN A 732 42.35 -111.70 62.51
CA GLN A 732 43.07 -110.49 62.90
C GLN A 732 43.95 -109.92 61.79
N ARG A 733 44.59 -110.78 60.97
CA ARG A 733 45.38 -110.33 59.81
C ARG A 733 44.51 -109.73 58.72
N ILE A 734 43.39 -110.37 58.38
CA ILE A 734 42.44 -109.85 57.38
C ILE A 734 41.84 -108.51 57.85
N HIS A 735 41.46 -108.41 59.14
CA HIS A 735 41.00 -107.15 59.73
C HIS A 735 42.06 -106.04 59.65
N HIS A 736 43.32 -106.37 59.95
CA HIS A 736 44.43 -105.41 59.82
C HIS A 736 44.64 -104.95 58.37
N MET A 737 44.54 -105.84 57.39
CA MET A 737 44.62 -105.49 55.97
C MET A 737 43.51 -104.54 55.54
N CYS A 738 42.26 -104.76 55.96
CA CYS A 738 41.13 -103.86 55.68
C CYS A 738 41.37 -102.45 56.24
N ILE A 739 41.93 -102.34 57.45
CA ILE A 739 42.27 -101.05 58.06
C ILE A 739 43.42 -100.38 57.28
N GLN A 740 44.49 -101.11 56.97
CA GLN A 740 45.65 -100.57 56.28
C GLN A 740 45.29 -100.03 54.89
N HIS A 741 44.64 -100.84 54.04
CA HIS A 741 44.24 -100.41 52.70
C HIS A 741 43.18 -99.30 52.74
N GLY A 742 42.31 -99.29 53.74
CA GLY A 742 41.38 -98.17 53.97
C GLY A 742 42.08 -96.86 54.36
N GLN A 743 43.19 -96.92 55.11
CA GLN A 743 44.02 -95.76 55.42
C GLN A 743 44.82 -95.28 54.20
N GLU A 744 45.32 -96.19 53.37
CA GLU A 744 46.03 -95.85 52.12
C GLU A 744 45.12 -95.12 51.13
N ILE A 745 43.87 -95.58 50.95
CA ILE A 745 42.86 -94.88 50.13
C ILE A 745 42.59 -93.47 50.69
N ARG A 746 42.42 -93.34 52.02
CA ARG A 746 42.17 -92.04 52.66
C ARG A 746 43.31 -91.05 52.40
N GLN A 747 44.55 -91.48 52.64
CA GLN A 747 45.72 -90.62 52.46
C GLN A 747 45.92 -90.20 51.00
N LEU A 748 45.66 -91.10 50.05
CA LEU A 748 45.71 -90.81 48.62
C LEU A 748 44.71 -89.70 48.24
N LEU A 749 43.46 -89.84 48.68
CA LEU A 749 42.40 -88.88 48.39
C LEU A 749 42.73 -87.51 49.01
N GLU A 750 43.03 -87.44 50.31
CA GLU A 750 43.31 -86.18 51.00
C GLU A 750 44.47 -85.41 50.34
N THR A 751 45.57 -86.09 50.06
CA THR A 751 46.79 -85.43 49.54
C THR A 751 46.64 -85.00 48.08
N LYS A 752 46.13 -85.89 47.22
CA LYS A 752 46.11 -85.60 45.78
C LYS A 752 45.00 -84.65 45.39
N LEU A 753 43.82 -84.74 46.01
CA LEU A 753 42.73 -83.82 45.70
C LEU A 753 43.07 -82.39 46.05
N GLN A 754 43.75 -82.17 47.17
CA GLN A 754 44.19 -80.83 47.56
C GLN A 754 45.09 -80.21 46.48
N ASN A 755 45.98 -81.00 45.88
CA ASN A 755 46.82 -80.55 44.78
C ASN A 755 46.01 -80.27 43.51
N VAL A 756 45.05 -81.13 43.16
CA VAL A 756 44.18 -80.90 41.98
C VAL A 756 43.38 -79.61 42.10
N PHE A 757 42.74 -79.37 43.25
CA PHE A 757 41.96 -78.15 43.46
C PHE A 757 42.81 -76.88 43.50
N SER A 758 44.05 -76.96 44.01
CA SER A 758 44.98 -75.82 43.95
C SER A 758 45.40 -75.52 42.51
N GLN A 759 45.84 -76.55 41.77
CA GLN A 759 46.28 -76.39 40.37
C GLN A 759 45.17 -75.84 39.47
N VAL A 760 43.94 -76.35 39.61
CA VAL A 760 42.79 -75.87 38.84
C VAL A 760 42.47 -74.41 39.16
N ARG A 761 42.62 -73.99 40.43
CA ARG A 761 42.42 -72.59 40.82
C ARG A 761 43.49 -71.67 40.21
N ASP A 762 44.75 -72.03 40.38
CA ASP A 762 45.87 -71.21 39.92
C ASP A 762 45.82 -71.05 38.39
N GLU A 763 45.50 -72.13 37.66
CA GLU A 763 45.34 -72.10 36.21
C GLU A 763 44.11 -71.27 35.78
N PHE A 764 43.00 -71.34 36.53
CA PHE A 764 41.82 -70.50 36.27
C PHE A 764 42.14 -69.01 36.45
N ASP A 765 42.76 -68.64 37.56
CA ASP A 765 43.10 -67.24 37.84
C ASP A 765 44.09 -66.69 36.80
N GLN A 766 45.10 -67.48 36.43
CA GLN A 766 46.09 -67.10 35.42
C GLN A 766 45.49 -66.95 34.02
N GLN A 767 44.65 -67.89 33.59
CA GLN A 767 44.11 -67.86 32.23
C GLN A 767 42.92 -66.91 32.09
N CYS A 768 42.00 -66.90 33.05
CA CYS A 768 40.70 -66.25 32.95
C CYS A 768 40.64 -64.88 33.65
N GLY A 769 41.38 -64.66 34.74
CA GLY A 769 41.21 -63.50 35.62
C GLY A 769 41.37 -62.14 34.93
N HIS A 770 42.42 -61.96 34.13
CA HIS A 770 42.62 -60.73 33.36
C HIS A 770 41.53 -60.47 32.33
N LEU A 771 40.97 -61.53 31.73
CA LEU A 771 39.97 -61.41 30.69
C LEU A 771 38.61 -61.01 31.27
N ILE A 772 38.25 -61.55 32.43
CA ILE A 772 37.04 -61.16 33.18
C ILE A 772 37.12 -59.67 33.56
N THR A 773 38.25 -59.21 34.08
CA THR A 773 38.45 -57.81 34.48
C THR A 773 38.27 -56.84 33.29
N ASN A 774 38.78 -57.21 32.10
CA ASN A 774 38.62 -56.39 30.90
C ASN A 774 37.17 -56.32 30.41
N ILE A 775 36.43 -57.44 30.48
CA ILE A 775 35.01 -57.49 30.12
C ILE A 775 34.18 -56.61 31.04
N GLU A 776 34.43 -56.66 32.36
CA GLU A 776 33.77 -55.79 33.34
C GLU A 776 34.03 -54.30 33.05
N HIS A 777 35.27 -53.95 32.69
CA HIS A 777 35.62 -52.58 32.32
C HIS A 777 34.84 -52.11 31.07
N ASP A 778 34.80 -52.93 30.03
CA ASP A 778 34.08 -52.63 28.78
C ASP A 778 32.56 -52.51 29.02
N ILE A 779 31.96 -53.36 29.87
CA ILE A 779 30.55 -53.27 30.27
C ILE A 779 30.27 -51.94 30.99
N ASN A 780 31.12 -51.54 31.94
CA ASN A 780 30.96 -50.28 32.66
C ASN A 780 31.07 -49.06 31.75
N GLN A 781 32.01 -49.07 30.79
CA GLN A 781 32.10 -48.02 29.78
C GLN A 781 30.83 -47.95 28.91
N MET A 782 30.31 -49.10 28.47
CA MET A 782 29.06 -49.14 27.70
C MET A 782 27.88 -48.58 28.47
N ASN A 783 27.75 -48.94 29.75
CA ASN A 783 26.67 -48.45 30.62
C ASN A 783 26.74 -46.93 30.82
N SER A 784 27.95 -46.36 30.96
CA SER A 784 28.12 -44.90 31.04
C SER A 784 27.63 -44.20 29.77
N ILE A 785 27.97 -44.71 28.59
CA ILE A 785 27.52 -44.13 27.30
C ILE A 785 26.01 -44.26 27.13
N LEU A 786 25.43 -45.39 27.54
CA LEU A 786 23.97 -45.59 27.51
C LEU A 786 23.22 -44.67 28.49
N GLN A 787 23.84 -44.34 29.62
CA GLN A 787 23.28 -43.37 30.57
C GLN A 787 23.30 -41.96 29.99
N ASP A 788 24.39 -41.56 29.32
CA ASP A 788 24.50 -40.28 28.62
C ASP A 788 23.54 -40.14 27.43
N ILE A 789 23.19 -41.24 26.76
CA ILE A 789 22.16 -41.27 25.70
C ILE A 789 20.73 -41.12 26.26
N ASN A 790 20.49 -41.61 27.49
CA ASN A 790 19.16 -41.59 28.12
C ASN A 790 18.81 -40.24 28.77
N THR A 791 19.82 -39.48 29.20
CA THR A 791 19.67 -38.10 29.70
C THR A 791 19.58 -37.10 28.57
#